data_AF-A0A150VWH9-F1
#
_entry.id   AF-A0A150VWH9-F1
#
_cell.length_a   1.000
_cell.length_b   1.000
_cell.length_c   1.000
_cell.angle_alpha   90.00
_cell.angle_beta   90.00
_cell.angle_gamma   90.00
#
_symmetry.space_group_name_H-M   'P 1'
#
loop_
_entity.id
_entity.type
_entity.pdbx_description
1 polymer ?
#
loop_
_entity_poly.entity_id
_entity_poly.type
_entity_poly.pdbx_seq_one_letter_code
_entity_poly.pdbx_strand_id
1 'polypeptide(L)'
;MDSTIGEELAYALKVAIQFLPEDRHATSADVATAVSTAVAVAGLKGVTVDPAMLTKIVEGRTNVFQEDSSGLRSDEDHVPWLADAKNDRTWSFWQRYERFLTYVRDMPLSVVRGIDRSTDEVLGELEDPQRPGPWRRTGLVIGQVQSGKTGQFIGLASKAADVGYRLIVVFAGVHNDLRAQTQLRIDEGLLGFDTQYQLRSDEEGANRHIGVGAMAGSERLPAASLTNSAEKGDFDRKTASKANLPIGNFPVVLVVKKHPKIINYLRTWVTEVHGDWDPGKGRKIVRDVPLFVIDDEADNASINTADPEADPTKINAAVRDLVQSFDKASYVGYTATPFANIYINPDADHDFLGSDLFPDSFIRALRAPSNYLGPERLFGLRAFAEDEDDIDPLPLVRHVEDAAAWIPDKHKSSYVPSTDLPDTLVRAVQSFVLTCAVRRARGQVSVHNSMLVHVTRFTNVQGHVRNQVDDYVRLLQNSLRDRYGTASTRVLTELHQLWKEDFEPTTSYFPADEARRLTWEEVTAELLPAIQKFQVKAINGAAKDALDYYENRHKGLSVIAVGGQKLSRGLTLEGLSVSYYLRFSKTYDTLLQMGRWFGYRTGYEDLCRLYMTPTLESAYQEITAATDELRRDVEEMAALGLTPRQFGLKVRTSSLGLSITAANKMRQGTKVRLSYSGELAESTIFPLGNGVPKKNFDNLEAFVARLLQQAPPQVDEGTGALVWKSVPAEEVAAGFFDSYEAARESSRIRPKFISGYIRQCARFGELGNWTVRIVSRRDGAETDDLRAVGLAGHTVGFVTRAASKTGLQSETRHTIKRVLSPRDESLDLDETQRKAALDATRRAAEGKLKRNGEPRDPSVPTGAPLRAQRRTDQPLLLLYLIKAPERSGLKVPLVGFAASFPFSGLQGKTEYVVNDVWWTEGPETDDDLYEDEDGQ
;
A
#
# COMPACT_ATOMS: atom_id res chain seq x y z
N MET A 1 12.57 -10.64 -32.69
CA MET A 1 13.89 -9.98 -32.69
C MET A 1 13.62 -8.51 -32.91
N ASP A 2 13.85 -7.68 -31.91
CA ASP A 2 13.69 -6.23 -32.02
C ASP A 2 14.96 -5.62 -32.64
N SER A 3 14.79 -4.61 -33.50
CA SER A 3 15.73 -4.26 -34.58
C SER A 3 16.84 -3.26 -34.20
N THR A 4 17.31 -3.23 -32.96
CA THR A 4 18.27 -2.22 -32.48
C THR A 4 19.70 -2.72 -32.30
N ILE A 5 19.92 -4.04 -32.25
CA ILE A 5 21.22 -4.69 -32.06
C ILE A 5 21.44 -5.64 -33.24
N GLY A 6 22.51 -5.45 -34.02
CA GLY A 6 22.84 -6.36 -35.13
C GLY A 6 22.98 -7.81 -34.65
N GLU A 7 22.62 -8.79 -35.48
CA GLU A 7 22.61 -10.23 -35.10
C GLU A 7 23.94 -10.70 -34.48
N GLU A 8 25.04 -10.15 -34.97
CA GLU A 8 26.41 -10.37 -34.49
C GLU A 8 26.62 -9.89 -33.04
N LEU A 9 26.18 -8.68 -32.74
CA LEU A 9 26.25 -8.08 -31.40
C LEU A 9 25.28 -8.78 -30.43
N ALA A 10 24.13 -9.24 -30.92
CA ALA A 10 23.17 -10.03 -30.13
C ALA A 10 23.72 -11.41 -29.75
N TYR A 11 24.52 -12.03 -30.62
CA TYR A 11 25.21 -13.29 -30.30
C TYR A 11 26.25 -13.09 -29.19
N ALA A 12 27.16 -12.13 -29.34
CA ALA A 12 28.18 -11.86 -28.32
C ALA A 12 27.57 -11.42 -26.99
N LEU A 13 26.48 -10.65 -27.01
CA LEU A 13 25.75 -10.29 -25.79
C LEU A 13 25.20 -11.50 -25.04
N LYS A 14 24.62 -12.47 -25.75
CA LYS A 14 24.16 -13.73 -25.14
C LYS A 14 25.30 -14.48 -24.46
N VAL A 15 26.46 -14.55 -25.11
CA VAL A 15 27.64 -15.20 -24.56
C VAL A 15 28.15 -14.45 -23.33
N ALA A 16 28.28 -13.12 -23.39
CA ALA A 16 28.75 -12.31 -22.26
C ALA A 16 27.89 -12.52 -21.02
N ILE A 17 26.56 -12.53 -21.19
CA ILE A 17 25.62 -12.73 -20.09
C ILE A 17 25.80 -14.08 -19.37
N GLN A 18 26.17 -15.14 -20.09
CA GLN A 18 26.42 -16.47 -19.50
C GLN A 18 27.69 -16.53 -18.65
N PHE A 19 28.62 -15.59 -18.81
CA PHE A 19 29.86 -15.52 -18.04
C PHE A 19 29.78 -14.56 -16.84
N LEU A 20 28.62 -13.93 -16.60
CA LEU A 20 28.40 -13.10 -15.42
C LEU A 20 28.04 -13.96 -14.20
N PRO A 21 28.46 -13.58 -12.99
CA PRO A 21 28.11 -14.30 -11.76
C PRO A 21 26.58 -14.40 -11.60
N GLU A 22 26.11 -15.55 -11.13
CA GLU A 22 24.68 -15.84 -10.89
C GLU A 22 24.24 -15.53 -9.46
N ASP A 23 25.15 -15.71 -8.51
CA ASP A 23 24.97 -15.64 -7.06
C ASP A 23 25.21 -14.24 -6.46
N ARG A 24 25.82 -13.32 -7.22
CA ARG A 24 26.14 -11.96 -6.76
C ARG A 24 26.11 -10.94 -7.90
N HIS A 25 26.10 -9.66 -7.53
CA HIS A 25 26.20 -8.56 -8.50
C HIS A 25 27.52 -8.65 -9.28
N ALA A 26 27.45 -8.43 -10.59
CA ALA A 26 28.63 -8.39 -11.44
C ALA A 26 29.44 -7.12 -11.15
N THR A 27 30.71 -7.26 -10.80
CA THR A 27 31.63 -6.13 -10.68
C THR A 27 32.06 -5.67 -12.08
N SER A 28 32.61 -4.45 -12.19
CA SER A 28 33.19 -3.99 -13.46
C SER A 28 34.27 -4.93 -14.01
N ALA A 29 34.99 -5.64 -13.13
CA ALA A 29 35.95 -6.67 -13.51
C ALA A 29 35.28 -7.94 -14.06
N ASP A 30 34.16 -8.37 -13.46
CA ASP A 30 33.36 -9.48 -13.98
C ASP A 30 32.79 -9.14 -15.37
N VAL A 31 32.28 -7.92 -15.54
CA VAL A 31 31.78 -7.43 -16.83
C VAL A 31 32.88 -7.39 -17.89
N ALA A 32 34.04 -6.83 -17.57
CA ALA A 32 35.18 -6.79 -18.49
C ALA A 32 35.62 -8.21 -18.92
N THR A 33 35.65 -9.16 -17.97
CA THR A 33 36.01 -10.56 -18.22
C THR A 33 34.97 -11.24 -19.11
N ALA A 34 33.69 -11.06 -18.81
CA ALA A 34 32.58 -11.60 -19.58
C ALA A 34 32.57 -11.07 -21.02
N VAL A 35 32.78 -9.76 -21.20
CA VAL A 35 32.86 -9.12 -22.53
C VAL A 35 34.06 -9.63 -23.31
N SER A 36 35.24 -9.69 -22.69
CA SER A 36 36.45 -10.19 -23.35
C SER A 36 36.27 -11.63 -23.83
N THR A 37 35.70 -12.49 -22.98
CA THR A 37 35.38 -13.88 -23.31
C THR A 37 34.37 -13.97 -24.45
N ALA A 38 33.31 -13.15 -24.40
CA ALA A 38 32.29 -13.12 -25.44
C ALA A 38 32.82 -12.67 -26.80
N VAL A 39 33.69 -11.66 -26.84
CA VAL A 39 34.35 -11.21 -28.08
C VAL A 39 35.24 -12.32 -28.64
N ALA A 40 35.99 -13.03 -27.80
CA ALA A 40 36.81 -14.15 -28.23
C ALA A 40 35.97 -15.30 -28.81
N VAL A 41 34.88 -15.68 -28.14
CA VAL A 41 33.94 -16.73 -28.61
C VAL A 41 33.23 -16.33 -29.89
N ALA A 42 32.83 -15.06 -30.02
CA ALA A 42 32.26 -14.52 -31.25
C ALA A 42 33.28 -14.58 -32.41
N GLY A 43 34.54 -14.21 -32.14
CA GLY A 43 35.64 -14.30 -33.09
C GLY A 43 35.90 -15.72 -33.60
N LEU A 44 35.79 -16.73 -32.74
CA LEU A 44 35.89 -18.15 -33.14
C LEU A 44 34.79 -18.59 -34.12
N LYS A 45 33.66 -17.87 -34.16
CA LYS A 45 32.57 -18.09 -35.12
C LYS A 45 32.58 -17.14 -36.31
N GLY A 46 33.65 -16.38 -36.49
CA GLY A 46 33.79 -15.40 -37.58
C GLY A 46 32.94 -14.13 -37.39
N VAL A 47 32.48 -13.86 -36.17
CA VAL A 47 31.66 -12.69 -35.84
C VAL A 47 32.53 -11.61 -35.22
N THR A 48 32.53 -10.40 -35.80
CA THR A 48 33.31 -9.27 -35.29
C THR A 48 32.42 -8.35 -34.48
N VAL A 49 32.81 -8.05 -33.24
CA VAL A 49 32.01 -7.24 -32.31
C VAL A 49 32.86 -6.16 -31.68
N ASP A 50 32.36 -4.92 -31.63
CA ASP A 50 33.01 -3.82 -30.91
C ASP A 50 32.96 -4.07 -29.39
N PRO A 51 34.11 -4.29 -28.73
CA PRO A 51 34.15 -4.54 -27.29
C PRO A 51 33.62 -3.37 -26.47
N ALA A 52 33.85 -2.12 -26.89
CA ALA A 52 33.41 -0.95 -26.12
C ALA A 52 31.88 -0.81 -26.14
N MET A 53 31.27 -1.08 -27.30
CA MET A 53 29.81 -1.12 -27.45
C MET A 53 29.21 -2.27 -26.64
N LEU A 54 29.83 -3.46 -26.66
CA LEU A 54 29.36 -4.61 -25.90
C LEU A 54 29.47 -4.37 -24.38
N THR A 55 30.59 -3.81 -23.90
CA THR A 55 30.76 -3.42 -22.49
C THR A 55 29.64 -2.50 -22.04
N LYS A 56 29.36 -1.43 -22.78
CA LYS A 56 28.31 -0.47 -22.42
C LYS A 56 26.91 -1.12 -22.31
N ILE A 57 26.60 -2.09 -23.18
CA ILE A 57 25.33 -2.83 -23.13
C ILE A 57 25.30 -3.76 -21.90
N VAL A 58 26.39 -4.46 -21.60
CA VAL A 58 26.47 -5.38 -20.46
C VAL A 58 26.44 -4.63 -19.13
N GLU A 59 27.12 -3.49 -19.02
CA GLU A 59 27.07 -2.60 -17.85
C GLU A 59 25.65 -2.09 -17.60
N GLY A 60 24.96 -1.62 -18.65
CA GLY A 60 23.55 -1.20 -18.55
C GLY A 60 22.59 -2.31 -18.08
N ARG A 61 22.93 -3.58 -18.31
CA ARG A 61 22.14 -4.75 -17.87
C ARG A 61 22.51 -5.26 -16.48
N THR A 62 23.64 -4.82 -15.92
CA THR A 62 24.16 -5.31 -14.63
C THR A 62 24.05 -4.28 -13.52
N ASN A 63 24.10 -2.97 -13.81
CA ASN A 63 24.06 -1.88 -12.81
C ASN A 63 22.69 -1.64 -12.14
N VAL A 64 21.75 -2.57 -12.22
CA VAL A 64 20.42 -2.44 -11.59
C VAL A 64 20.38 -3.28 -10.33
N PHE A 65 20.01 -2.66 -9.21
CA PHE A 65 19.93 -3.30 -7.90
C PHE A 65 18.48 -3.61 -7.54
N GLN A 66 18.23 -4.75 -6.89
CA GLN A 66 16.93 -5.10 -6.34
C GLN A 66 17.15 -5.97 -5.09
N GLU A 67 16.63 -5.53 -3.96
CA GLU A 67 16.62 -6.30 -2.70
C GLU A 67 15.66 -7.49 -2.78
N ASP A 68 15.87 -8.48 -1.90
CA ASP A 68 14.99 -9.64 -1.79
C ASP A 68 13.62 -9.28 -1.20
N SER A 69 12.60 -10.07 -1.52
CA SER A 69 11.26 -9.88 -0.97
C SER A 69 11.18 -10.38 0.48
N SER A 70 10.49 -9.60 1.30
CA SER A 70 10.11 -9.98 2.67
C SER A 70 8.64 -10.38 2.67
N GLY A 71 8.24 -11.23 3.63
CA GLY A 71 6.83 -11.57 3.77
C GLY A 71 6.51 -12.53 4.88
N LEU A 72 5.26 -12.44 5.31
CA LEU A 72 4.64 -13.28 6.32
C LEU A 72 4.18 -14.57 5.67
N ARG A 73 4.23 -15.64 6.45
CA ARG A 73 3.73 -16.96 6.03
C ARG A 73 3.03 -17.65 7.20
N SER A 74 2.12 -18.54 6.86
CA SER A 74 1.51 -19.50 7.78
C SER A 74 1.81 -20.91 7.27
N ASP A 75 2.38 -21.73 8.16
CA ASP A 75 2.66 -23.14 7.91
C ASP A 75 1.44 -24.04 8.21
N GLU A 76 0.30 -23.44 8.60
CA GLU A 76 -0.96 -24.15 8.83
C GLU A 76 -1.46 -24.81 7.53
N ASP A 77 -1.68 -26.13 7.58
CA ASP A 77 -2.05 -27.00 6.45
C ASP A 77 -1.11 -26.87 5.22
N HIS A 78 0.15 -26.47 5.42
CA HIS A 78 1.15 -26.31 4.35
C HIS A 78 2.19 -27.44 4.38
N VAL A 79 2.52 -27.99 3.21
CA VAL A 79 3.61 -28.97 3.06
C VAL A 79 4.69 -28.42 2.12
N PRO A 80 5.90 -28.11 2.60
CA PRO A 80 6.99 -27.65 1.73
C PRO A 80 7.30 -28.68 0.63
N TRP A 81 7.27 -28.24 -0.63
CA TRP A 81 7.34 -29.14 -1.79
C TRP A 81 8.21 -28.64 -2.95
N LEU A 82 8.42 -27.32 -3.07
CA LEU A 82 9.05 -26.72 -4.24
C LEU A 82 10.50 -27.16 -4.48
N ALA A 83 11.27 -27.41 -3.41
CA ALA A 83 12.66 -27.84 -3.53
C ALA A 83 12.79 -29.20 -4.22
N ASP A 84 11.89 -30.14 -3.90
CA ASP A 84 11.82 -31.44 -4.54
C ASP A 84 11.28 -31.31 -5.97
N ALA A 85 10.25 -30.46 -6.16
CA ALA A 85 9.68 -30.17 -7.48
C ALA A 85 10.70 -29.64 -8.50
N LYS A 86 11.69 -28.87 -8.02
CA LYS A 86 12.77 -28.36 -8.87
C LYS A 86 13.66 -29.46 -9.45
N ASN A 87 13.77 -30.60 -8.76
CA ASN A 87 14.59 -31.73 -9.19
C ASN A 87 13.82 -32.71 -10.09
N ASP A 88 12.51 -32.87 -9.89
CA ASP A 88 11.71 -33.91 -10.54
C ASP A 88 10.83 -33.43 -11.71
N ARG A 89 10.63 -32.11 -11.88
CA ARG A 89 9.77 -31.52 -12.93
C ARG A 89 10.55 -30.69 -13.95
N THR A 90 9.92 -30.51 -15.11
CA THR A 90 10.40 -29.63 -16.18
C THR A 90 9.83 -28.22 -16.05
N TRP A 91 10.68 -27.21 -16.19
CA TRP A 91 10.34 -25.79 -16.04
C TRP A 91 10.26 -25.05 -17.38
N SER A 92 9.69 -25.70 -18.39
CA SER A 92 9.77 -25.25 -19.78
C SER A 92 9.02 -23.95 -20.02
N PHE A 93 7.85 -23.73 -19.40
CA PHE A 93 7.11 -22.48 -19.51
C PHE A 93 7.89 -21.32 -18.90
N TRP A 94 8.43 -21.51 -17.69
CA TRP A 94 9.24 -20.49 -17.03
C TRP A 94 10.53 -20.19 -17.79
N GLN A 95 11.34 -21.19 -18.16
CA GLN A 95 12.57 -20.98 -18.92
C GLN A 95 12.32 -20.27 -20.25
N ARG A 96 11.19 -20.58 -20.91
CA ARG A 96 10.78 -19.89 -22.12
C ARG A 96 10.44 -18.41 -21.84
N TYR A 97 9.74 -18.12 -20.75
CA TYR A 97 9.41 -16.75 -20.36
C TYR A 97 10.64 -15.94 -19.92
N GLU A 98 11.52 -16.54 -19.12
CA GLU A 98 12.79 -15.95 -18.67
C GLU A 98 13.65 -15.50 -19.87
N ARG A 99 13.83 -16.38 -20.87
CA ARG A 99 14.53 -16.06 -22.12
C ARG A 99 13.86 -14.91 -22.86
N PHE A 100 12.54 -14.84 -22.86
CA PHE A 100 11.80 -13.72 -23.47
C PHE A 100 12.05 -12.41 -22.74
N LEU A 101 12.06 -12.41 -21.41
CA LEU A 101 12.40 -11.24 -20.60
C LEU A 101 13.83 -10.75 -20.88
N THR A 102 14.80 -11.66 -20.88
CA THR A 102 16.23 -11.34 -21.02
C THR A 102 16.63 -10.92 -22.45
N TYR A 103 16.08 -11.59 -23.47
CA TYR A 103 16.57 -11.44 -24.85
C TYR A 103 15.61 -10.71 -25.78
N VAL A 104 14.32 -10.65 -25.47
CA VAL A 104 13.33 -9.97 -26.31
C VAL A 104 12.84 -8.68 -25.66
N ARG A 105 12.59 -8.69 -24.35
CA ARG A 105 12.23 -7.48 -23.59
C ARG A 105 13.43 -6.69 -23.08
N ASP A 106 14.64 -7.20 -23.26
CA ASP A 106 15.89 -6.52 -22.89
C ASP A 106 15.88 -6.06 -21.41
N MET A 107 15.30 -6.87 -20.52
CA MET A 107 15.27 -6.54 -19.09
C MET A 107 16.66 -6.73 -18.45
N PRO A 108 17.03 -5.88 -17.47
CA PRO A 108 18.24 -6.09 -16.67
C PRO A 108 18.22 -7.47 -16.00
N LEU A 109 19.38 -8.13 -15.92
CA LEU A 109 19.48 -9.51 -15.44
C LEU A 109 19.08 -9.64 -13.98
N SER A 110 19.45 -8.67 -13.15
CA SER A 110 19.06 -8.63 -11.73
C SER A 110 17.54 -8.58 -11.57
N VAL A 111 16.83 -7.86 -12.44
CA VAL A 111 15.36 -7.79 -12.44
C VAL A 111 14.75 -9.13 -12.84
N VAL A 112 15.29 -9.78 -13.88
CA VAL A 112 14.81 -11.11 -14.30
C VAL A 112 15.03 -12.14 -13.19
N ARG A 113 16.21 -12.14 -12.56
CA ARG A 113 16.52 -12.98 -11.39
C ARG A 113 15.64 -12.64 -10.17
N GLY A 114 15.31 -11.38 -9.97
CA GLY A 114 14.36 -10.95 -8.92
C GLY A 114 12.95 -11.48 -9.17
N ILE A 115 12.49 -11.50 -10.43
CA ILE A 115 11.24 -12.17 -10.80
C ILE A 115 11.35 -13.68 -10.55
N ASP A 116 12.46 -14.32 -10.91
CA ASP A 116 12.68 -15.74 -10.64
C ASP A 116 12.53 -16.08 -9.16
N ARG A 117 13.32 -15.42 -8.29
CA ARG A 117 13.29 -15.64 -6.83
C ARG A 117 11.93 -15.34 -6.23
N SER A 118 11.34 -14.17 -6.51
CA SER A 118 10.05 -13.79 -5.94
C SER A 118 8.90 -14.69 -6.42
N THR A 119 8.96 -15.23 -7.64
CA THR A 119 7.96 -16.21 -8.10
C THR A 119 8.16 -17.60 -7.50
N ASP A 120 9.40 -18.00 -7.19
CA ASP A 120 9.66 -19.22 -6.42
C ASP A 120 9.15 -19.09 -4.99
N GLU A 121 9.41 -17.97 -4.33
CA GLU A 121 8.90 -17.71 -2.98
C GLU A 121 7.37 -17.81 -2.96
N VAL A 122 6.68 -17.12 -3.86
CA VAL A 122 5.21 -17.18 -3.91
C VAL A 122 4.70 -18.57 -4.29
N LEU A 123 5.32 -19.26 -5.25
CA LEU A 123 4.91 -20.62 -5.63
C LEU A 123 5.12 -21.60 -4.48
N GLY A 124 6.22 -21.46 -3.73
CA GLY A 124 6.54 -22.29 -2.58
C GLY A 124 5.52 -22.17 -1.46
N GLU A 125 4.86 -21.02 -1.33
CA GLU A 125 3.76 -20.82 -0.38
C GLU A 125 2.41 -21.37 -0.87
N LEU A 126 2.29 -21.75 -2.15
CA LEU A 126 1.13 -22.50 -2.64
C LEU A 126 1.30 -23.99 -2.33
N GLU A 127 0.26 -24.80 -2.52
CA GLU A 127 0.41 -26.26 -2.41
C GLU A 127 0.88 -26.89 -3.72
N ASP A 128 1.51 -28.06 -3.59
CA ASP A 128 1.78 -28.92 -4.73
C ASP A 128 0.45 -29.36 -5.38
N PRO A 129 0.22 -29.08 -6.68
CA PRO A 129 -0.96 -29.57 -7.39
C PRO A 129 -1.15 -31.10 -7.31
N GLN A 130 -0.05 -31.84 -7.11
CA GLN A 130 -0.03 -33.29 -6.99
C GLN A 130 -0.33 -33.80 -5.56
N ARG A 131 -0.33 -32.93 -4.54
CA ARG A 131 -0.67 -33.29 -3.15
C ARG A 131 -2.07 -33.96 -3.12
N PRO A 132 -2.21 -35.16 -2.53
CA PRO A 132 -3.51 -35.80 -2.38
C PRO A 132 -4.44 -35.03 -1.43
N GLY A 133 -5.75 -35.19 -1.63
CA GLY A 133 -6.77 -34.57 -0.78
C GLY A 133 -7.06 -33.11 -1.11
N PRO A 134 -8.04 -32.52 -0.41
CA PRO A 134 -8.38 -31.12 -0.56
C PRO A 134 -7.35 -30.22 0.15
N TRP A 135 -7.13 -29.03 -0.40
CA TRP A 135 -6.34 -27.97 0.21
C TRP A 135 -6.74 -26.62 -0.37
N ARG A 136 -6.52 -25.56 0.41
CA ARG A 136 -6.78 -24.19 0.01
C ARG A 136 -5.68 -23.28 0.52
N ARG A 137 -5.17 -22.41 -0.36
CA ARG A 137 -4.20 -21.37 0.01
C ARG A 137 -4.65 -20.01 -0.52
N THR A 138 -4.63 -19.00 0.34
CA THR A 138 -5.00 -17.62 0.00
C THR A 138 -3.87 -16.68 0.38
N GLY A 139 -3.29 -15.98 -0.59
CA GLY A 139 -2.16 -15.09 -0.37
C GLY A 139 -2.30 -13.72 -1.00
N LEU A 140 -1.46 -12.80 -0.59
CA LEU A 140 -1.38 -11.44 -1.11
C LEU A 140 0.05 -11.08 -1.52
N VAL A 141 0.21 -10.57 -2.73
CA VAL A 141 1.45 -10.00 -3.24
C VAL A 141 1.27 -8.48 -3.39
N ILE A 142 2.05 -7.75 -2.61
CA ILE A 142 2.05 -6.30 -2.56
C ILE A 142 3.21 -5.81 -3.43
N GLY A 143 2.94 -4.96 -4.41
CA GLY A 143 4.00 -4.34 -5.22
C GLY A 143 3.60 -2.97 -5.70
N GLN A 144 4.57 -2.07 -5.85
CA GLN A 144 4.32 -0.67 -6.25
C GLN A 144 3.60 -0.53 -7.61
N VAL A 145 3.09 0.67 -7.91
CA VAL A 145 2.29 0.94 -9.12
C VAL A 145 3.17 0.89 -10.37
N GLN A 146 2.87 0.01 -11.33
CA GLN A 146 3.70 -0.19 -12.53
C GLN A 146 5.13 -0.70 -12.26
N SER A 147 5.38 -1.34 -11.11
CA SER A 147 6.68 -1.93 -10.78
C SER A 147 7.02 -3.23 -11.52
N GLY A 148 6.09 -3.77 -12.33
CA GLY A 148 6.28 -5.04 -13.03
C GLY A 148 5.46 -6.21 -12.46
N LYS A 149 4.47 -5.96 -11.58
CA LYS A 149 3.54 -6.98 -11.06
C LYS A 149 2.97 -7.92 -12.14
N THR A 150 2.59 -7.38 -13.30
CA THR A 150 2.12 -8.19 -14.41
C THR A 150 3.16 -9.17 -14.93
N GLY A 151 4.43 -8.74 -15.05
CA GLY A 151 5.50 -9.65 -15.42
C GLY A 151 5.74 -10.73 -14.36
N GLN A 152 5.68 -10.34 -13.09
CA GLN A 152 5.81 -11.27 -11.97
C GLN A 152 4.71 -12.33 -11.98
N PHE A 153 3.42 -11.96 -12.09
CA PHE A 153 2.35 -12.95 -12.07
C PHE A 153 2.29 -13.81 -13.34
N ILE A 154 2.77 -13.31 -14.49
CA ILE A 154 2.96 -14.13 -15.69
C ILE A 154 4.06 -15.18 -15.44
N GLY A 155 5.14 -14.79 -14.77
CA GLY A 155 6.19 -15.69 -14.31
C GLY A 155 5.64 -16.76 -13.36
N LEU A 156 4.87 -16.35 -12.35
CA LEU A 156 4.22 -17.26 -11.41
C LEU A 156 3.24 -18.20 -12.12
N ALA A 157 2.43 -17.71 -13.05
CA ALA A 157 1.53 -18.53 -13.86
C ALA A 157 2.28 -19.53 -14.76
N SER A 158 3.44 -19.13 -15.29
CA SER A 158 4.32 -20.01 -16.08
C SER A 158 4.85 -21.15 -15.21
N LYS A 159 5.38 -20.83 -14.03
CA LYS A 159 5.84 -21.82 -13.05
C LYS A 159 4.70 -22.71 -12.55
N ALA A 160 3.52 -22.16 -12.30
CA ALA A 160 2.33 -22.91 -11.91
C ALA A 160 1.91 -23.92 -13.00
N ALA A 161 1.97 -23.52 -14.27
CA ALA A 161 1.70 -24.40 -15.40
C ALA A 161 2.71 -25.55 -15.50
N ASP A 162 4.00 -25.27 -15.26
CA ASP A 162 5.08 -26.28 -15.24
C ASP A 162 4.85 -27.35 -14.15
N VAL A 163 4.42 -26.93 -12.96
CA VAL A 163 4.27 -27.87 -11.83
C VAL A 163 2.96 -28.66 -11.83
N GLY A 164 1.99 -28.30 -12.68
CA GLY A 164 0.76 -29.07 -12.89
C GLY A 164 -0.55 -28.38 -12.51
N TYR A 165 -0.57 -27.05 -12.29
CA TYR A 165 -1.84 -26.33 -12.21
C TYR A 165 -2.53 -26.34 -13.58
N ARG A 166 -3.75 -26.89 -13.64
CA ARG A 166 -4.44 -27.20 -14.90
C ARG A 166 -5.39 -26.10 -15.35
N LEU A 167 -5.95 -25.35 -14.42
CA LEU A 167 -6.82 -24.22 -14.69
C LEU A 167 -6.26 -22.96 -14.02
N ILE A 168 -5.78 -22.02 -14.82
CA ILE A 168 -5.24 -20.74 -14.36
C ILE A 168 -6.23 -19.64 -14.75
N VAL A 169 -6.77 -18.93 -13.77
CA VAL A 169 -7.75 -17.86 -13.97
C VAL A 169 -7.17 -16.53 -13.51
N VAL A 170 -7.05 -15.57 -14.43
CA VAL A 170 -6.56 -14.22 -14.15
C VAL A 170 -7.73 -13.23 -14.18
N PHE A 171 -8.00 -12.57 -13.05
CA PHE A 171 -8.98 -11.50 -12.97
C PHE A 171 -8.33 -10.13 -13.27
N ALA A 172 -8.58 -9.58 -14.45
CA ALA A 172 -7.85 -8.43 -15.01
C ALA A 172 -8.54 -7.05 -14.79
N GLY A 173 -9.44 -6.92 -13.81
CA GLY A 173 -10.21 -5.71 -13.53
C GLY A 173 -11.67 -5.71 -14.07
N VAL A 174 -12.40 -4.61 -13.92
CA VAL A 174 -13.86 -4.54 -14.21
C VAL A 174 -14.21 -4.15 -15.67
N HIS A 175 -13.26 -3.58 -16.41
CA HIS A 175 -13.48 -3.11 -17.78
C HIS A 175 -12.86 -4.05 -18.81
N ASN A 176 -13.50 -4.15 -19.98
CA ASN A 176 -13.06 -5.04 -21.05
C ASN A 176 -11.66 -4.70 -21.58
N ASP A 177 -11.27 -3.44 -21.58
CA ASP A 177 -9.99 -2.99 -22.17
C ASP A 177 -8.79 -3.37 -21.30
N LEU A 178 -8.95 -3.34 -19.97
CA LEU A 178 -7.92 -3.84 -19.04
C LEU A 178 -7.76 -5.34 -19.21
N ARG A 179 -8.88 -6.06 -19.34
CA ARG A 179 -8.89 -7.50 -19.60
C ARG A 179 -8.23 -7.83 -20.93
N ALA A 180 -8.54 -7.10 -22.01
CA ALA A 180 -7.91 -7.27 -23.31
C ALA A 180 -6.40 -7.02 -23.28
N GLN A 181 -5.94 -5.95 -22.61
CA GLN A 181 -4.52 -5.68 -22.42
C GLN A 181 -3.81 -6.77 -21.62
N THR A 182 -4.44 -7.25 -20.55
CA THR A 182 -3.88 -8.34 -19.71
C THR A 182 -3.82 -9.65 -20.49
N GLN A 183 -4.84 -9.94 -21.29
CA GLN A 183 -4.83 -11.08 -22.20
C GLN A 183 -3.67 -10.99 -23.20
N LEU A 184 -3.45 -9.85 -23.85
CA LEU A 184 -2.30 -9.71 -24.77
C LEU A 184 -0.96 -9.99 -24.07
N ARG A 185 -0.79 -9.53 -22.83
CA ARG A 185 0.44 -9.79 -22.07
C ARG A 185 0.59 -11.28 -21.72
N ILE A 186 -0.51 -11.97 -21.40
CA ILE A 186 -0.54 -13.42 -21.17
C ILE A 186 -0.26 -14.19 -22.48
N ASP A 187 -0.83 -13.73 -23.59
CA ASP A 187 -0.62 -14.31 -24.92
C ASP A 187 0.87 -14.23 -25.32
N GLU A 188 1.52 -13.09 -25.07
CA GLU A 188 2.94 -12.88 -25.33
C GLU A 188 3.87 -13.58 -24.33
N GLY A 189 3.51 -13.59 -23.05
CA GLY A 189 4.41 -14.03 -21.98
C GLY A 189 4.28 -15.51 -21.61
N LEU A 190 3.08 -16.09 -21.69
CA LEU A 190 2.81 -17.45 -21.24
C LEU A 190 2.39 -18.36 -22.40
N LEU A 191 1.39 -17.98 -23.19
CA LEU A 191 0.80 -18.87 -24.21
C LEU A 191 1.69 -19.01 -25.45
N GLY A 192 2.20 -17.88 -25.97
CA GLY A 192 3.04 -17.83 -27.17
C GLY A 192 2.27 -17.76 -28.51
N PHE A 193 0.97 -17.51 -28.48
CA PHE A 193 0.13 -17.38 -29.68
C PHE A 193 -0.95 -16.32 -29.48
N ASP A 194 -1.40 -15.71 -30.58
CA ASP A 194 -2.45 -14.68 -30.54
C ASP A 194 -3.84 -15.31 -30.39
N THR A 195 -4.45 -15.11 -29.21
CA THR A 195 -5.74 -15.72 -28.87
C THR A 195 -6.91 -15.22 -29.70
N GLN A 196 -6.78 -14.09 -30.42
CA GLN A 196 -7.83 -13.64 -31.36
C GLN A 196 -8.04 -14.58 -32.53
N TYR A 197 -7.02 -15.37 -32.87
CA TYR A 197 -7.00 -16.20 -34.06
C TYR A 197 -6.82 -17.69 -33.77
N GLN A 198 -6.40 -18.03 -32.55
CA GLN A 198 -6.15 -19.41 -32.10
C GLN A 198 -6.65 -19.59 -30.68
N LEU A 199 -7.27 -20.73 -30.38
CA LEU A 199 -7.65 -21.08 -29.01
C LEU A 199 -6.64 -22.01 -28.35
N ARG A 200 -5.84 -22.72 -29.15
CA ARG A 200 -4.83 -23.67 -28.68
C ARG A 200 -3.53 -23.54 -29.45
N SER A 201 -2.43 -23.89 -28.80
CA SER A 201 -1.08 -23.88 -29.38
C SER A 201 -0.87 -24.86 -30.54
N ASP A 202 -1.72 -25.89 -30.66
CA ASP A 202 -1.61 -26.99 -31.63
C ASP A 202 -2.60 -26.88 -32.81
N GLU A 203 -3.35 -25.78 -32.94
CA GLU A 203 -4.26 -25.56 -34.06
C GLU A 203 -3.49 -25.29 -35.38
N GLU A 204 -3.68 -26.15 -36.38
CA GLU A 204 -3.11 -25.98 -37.73
C GLU A 204 -3.77 -24.80 -38.48
N GLY A 205 -2.96 -23.95 -39.15
CA GLY A 205 -3.46 -22.97 -40.12
C GLY A 205 -3.27 -21.49 -39.79
N ALA A 206 -2.66 -21.13 -38.66
CA ALA A 206 -2.27 -19.75 -38.40
C ALA A 206 -0.83 -19.68 -37.85
N ASN A 207 0.11 -19.16 -38.65
CA ASN A 207 1.47 -18.81 -38.18
C ASN A 207 1.44 -17.51 -37.36
N ARG A 208 0.61 -17.41 -36.32
CA ARG A 208 0.47 -16.19 -35.49
C ARG A 208 1.07 -16.38 -34.10
N HIS A 209 2.27 -16.92 -34.09
CA HIS A 209 3.10 -16.95 -32.90
C HIS A 209 3.50 -15.52 -32.52
N ILE A 210 3.39 -15.21 -31.24
CA ILE A 210 3.77 -13.91 -30.67
C ILE A 210 4.58 -14.13 -29.40
N GLY A 211 5.26 -13.08 -28.94
CA GLY A 211 6.04 -13.11 -27.71
C GLY A 211 6.96 -14.33 -27.58
N VAL A 212 6.78 -15.10 -26.51
CA VAL A 212 7.53 -16.33 -26.21
C VAL A 212 7.51 -17.36 -27.34
N GLY A 213 6.39 -17.50 -28.06
CA GLY A 213 6.25 -18.47 -29.15
C GLY A 213 6.91 -18.02 -30.46
N ALA A 214 7.18 -16.72 -30.62
CA ALA A 214 7.86 -16.17 -31.80
C ALA A 214 9.40 -16.22 -31.70
N MET A 215 9.96 -16.70 -30.58
CA MET A 215 11.40 -16.79 -30.39
C MET A 215 12.00 -17.93 -31.22
N ALA A 216 13.15 -17.64 -31.87
CA ALA A 216 13.87 -18.63 -32.67
C ALA A 216 14.29 -19.85 -31.82
N GLY A 217 13.96 -21.05 -32.29
CA GLY A 217 14.27 -22.30 -31.59
C GLY A 217 13.50 -22.52 -30.29
N SER A 218 12.40 -21.80 -30.05
CA SER A 218 11.53 -22.05 -28.89
C SER A 218 10.69 -23.31 -29.08
N GLU A 219 10.59 -24.11 -28.02
CA GLU A 219 9.68 -25.25 -27.98
C GLU A 219 8.22 -24.79 -28.00
N ARG A 220 7.37 -25.58 -28.67
CA ARG A 220 5.92 -25.40 -28.70
C ARG A 220 5.31 -26.09 -27.50
N LEU A 221 5.11 -25.32 -26.44
CA LEU A 221 4.48 -25.83 -25.22
C LEU A 221 2.96 -25.89 -25.38
N PRO A 222 2.31 -27.03 -25.04
CA PRO A 222 0.88 -27.18 -25.18
C PRO A 222 0.12 -26.32 -24.17
N ALA A 223 -0.73 -25.41 -24.63
CA ALA A 223 -1.59 -24.58 -23.79
C ALA A 223 -2.84 -24.14 -24.56
N ALA A 224 -3.89 -23.78 -23.81
CA ALA A 224 -5.14 -23.27 -24.40
C ALA A 224 -5.70 -22.07 -23.65
N SER A 225 -6.48 -21.26 -24.35
CA SER A 225 -7.25 -20.14 -23.78
C SER A 225 -8.64 -20.10 -24.41
N LEU A 226 -9.66 -20.02 -23.56
CA LEU A 226 -11.06 -19.82 -24.01
C LEU A 226 -11.47 -18.34 -24.03
N THR A 227 -10.61 -17.46 -23.55
CA THR A 227 -10.73 -16.02 -23.69
C THR A 227 -9.76 -15.54 -24.76
N ASN A 228 -10.07 -14.41 -25.40
CA ASN A 228 -9.20 -13.82 -26.41
C ASN A 228 -8.97 -12.32 -26.21
N SER A 229 -7.96 -11.77 -26.88
CA SER A 229 -7.53 -10.40 -26.67
C SER A 229 -8.43 -9.32 -27.29
N ALA A 230 -9.53 -9.68 -27.97
CA ALA A 230 -10.51 -8.70 -28.47
C ALA A 230 -11.35 -8.11 -27.32
N GLU A 231 -11.88 -6.88 -27.44
CA GLU A 231 -12.73 -6.27 -26.40
C GLU A 231 -13.96 -7.12 -26.01
N LYS A 232 -14.48 -7.95 -26.93
CA LYS A 232 -15.59 -8.87 -26.70
C LYS A 232 -15.16 -10.33 -26.51
N GLY A 233 -13.85 -10.56 -26.36
CA GLY A 233 -13.23 -11.88 -26.18
C GLY A 233 -13.29 -12.44 -24.76
N ASP A 234 -14.18 -11.93 -23.92
CA ASP A 234 -14.34 -12.41 -22.53
C ASP A 234 -15.07 -13.75 -22.50
N PHE A 235 -15.06 -14.42 -21.34
CA PHE A 235 -15.72 -15.71 -21.20
C PHE A 235 -17.25 -15.55 -21.29
N ASP A 236 -17.90 -16.34 -22.13
CA ASP A 236 -19.34 -16.31 -22.30
C ASP A 236 -19.95 -17.72 -22.40
N ARG A 237 -21.30 -17.78 -22.42
CA ARG A 237 -22.03 -19.04 -22.49
C ARG A 237 -21.80 -19.80 -23.80
N LYS A 238 -21.55 -19.10 -24.91
CA LYS A 238 -21.31 -19.73 -26.21
C LYS A 238 -19.95 -20.41 -26.20
N THR A 239 -18.94 -19.75 -25.65
CA THR A 239 -17.61 -20.31 -25.39
C THR A 239 -17.72 -21.55 -24.51
N ALA A 240 -18.45 -21.48 -23.39
CA ALA A 240 -18.68 -22.62 -22.51
C ALA A 240 -19.31 -23.83 -23.25
N SER A 241 -20.27 -23.60 -24.15
CA SER A 241 -20.92 -24.67 -24.91
C SER A 241 -20.09 -25.25 -26.07
N LYS A 242 -19.08 -24.52 -26.55
CA LYS A 242 -18.16 -24.95 -27.63
C LYS A 242 -16.91 -25.64 -27.09
N ALA A 243 -16.61 -25.44 -25.81
CA ALA A 243 -15.41 -25.93 -25.15
C ALA A 243 -15.55 -27.43 -24.81
N ASN A 244 -15.43 -28.30 -25.82
CA ASN A 244 -15.06 -29.71 -25.63
C ASN A 244 -13.54 -29.82 -25.37
N LEU A 245 -12.99 -28.91 -24.56
CA LEU A 245 -11.59 -28.91 -24.18
C LEU A 245 -11.43 -29.86 -23.00
N PRO A 246 -10.63 -30.92 -23.11
CA PRO A 246 -10.30 -31.76 -21.97
C PRO A 246 -9.37 -30.97 -21.04
N ILE A 247 -9.91 -30.33 -20.00
CA ILE A 247 -9.08 -29.81 -18.90
C ILE A 247 -8.41 -31.04 -18.27
N GLY A 248 -7.08 -31.07 -18.27
CA GLY A 248 -6.31 -32.20 -17.73
C GLY A 248 -5.05 -32.55 -18.54
N ASN A 249 -5.04 -32.35 -19.85
CA ASN A 249 -3.86 -32.68 -20.67
C ASN A 249 -2.82 -31.55 -20.71
N PHE A 250 -3.28 -30.30 -20.71
CA PHE A 250 -2.46 -29.10 -20.79
C PHE A 250 -3.09 -27.97 -19.95
N PRO A 251 -2.31 -26.96 -19.54
CA PRO A 251 -2.84 -25.80 -18.83
C PRO A 251 -3.85 -25.03 -19.69
N VAL A 252 -4.99 -24.69 -19.09
CA VAL A 252 -5.99 -23.78 -19.63
C VAL A 252 -5.88 -22.45 -18.88
N VAL A 253 -5.58 -21.37 -19.60
CA VAL A 253 -5.41 -20.03 -19.03
C VAL A 253 -6.56 -19.14 -19.47
N LEU A 254 -7.27 -18.53 -18.52
CA LEU A 254 -8.43 -17.67 -18.78
C LEU A 254 -8.19 -16.29 -18.20
N VAL A 255 -8.35 -15.24 -19.01
CA VAL A 255 -8.29 -13.84 -18.55
C VAL A 255 -9.69 -13.24 -18.57
N VAL A 256 -10.24 -13.07 -17.38
CA VAL A 256 -11.65 -12.80 -17.14
C VAL A 256 -11.82 -11.46 -16.44
N LYS A 257 -12.85 -10.68 -16.80
CA LYS A 257 -13.15 -9.47 -16.03
C LYS A 257 -13.89 -9.80 -14.74
N LYS A 258 -13.74 -8.93 -13.73
CA LYS A 258 -14.44 -8.99 -12.44
C LYS A 258 -15.93 -8.67 -12.61
N HIS A 259 -16.71 -9.64 -13.08
CA HIS A 259 -18.13 -9.48 -13.31
C HIS A 259 -18.91 -10.74 -12.89
N PRO A 260 -19.95 -10.62 -12.02
CA PRO A 260 -20.57 -11.79 -11.40
C PRO A 260 -21.08 -12.84 -12.39
N LYS A 261 -21.74 -12.39 -13.47
CA LYS A 261 -22.27 -13.32 -14.48
C LYS A 261 -21.18 -14.12 -15.20
N ILE A 262 -20.02 -13.53 -15.42
CA ILE A 262 -18.96 -14.16 -16.21
C ILE A 262 -18.21 -15.18 -15.37
N ILE A 263 -17.91 -14.81 -14.12
CA ILE A 263 -17.36 -15.73 -13.13
C ILE A 263 -18.30 -16.93 -12.94
N ASN A 264 -19.62 -16.68 -12.87
CA ASN A 264 -20.61 -17.75 -12.80
C ASN A 264 -20.65 -18.62 -14.05
N TYR A 265 -20.50 -18.06 -15.25
CA TYR A 265 -20.40 -18.88 -16.48
C TYR A 265 -19.18 -19.78 -16.45
N LEU A 266 -18.02 -19.28 -16.01
CA LEU A 266 -16.80 -20.08 -15.85
C LEU A 266 -17.02 -21.20 -14.82
N ARG A 267 -17.55 -20.87 -13.65
CA ARG A 267 -17.86 -21.85 -12.59
C ARG A 267 -18.82 -22.93 -13.09
N THR A 268 -19.91 -22.54 -13.74
CA THR A 268 -20.89 -23.49 -14.28
C THR A 268 -20.25 -24.39 -15.33
N TRP A 269 -19.47 -23.84 -16.25
CA TRP A 269 -18.76 -24.63 -17.25
C TRP A 269 -17.85 -25.70 -16.62
N VAL A 270 -16.96 -25.30 -15.71
CA VAL A 270 -16.01 -26.25 -15.12
C VAL A 270 -16.67 -27.28 -14.22
N THR A 271 -17.70 -26.89 -13.46
CA THR A 271 -18.45 -27.83 -12.60
C THR A 271 -19.37 -28.76 -13.40
N GLU A 272 -19.88 -28.34 -14.56
CA GLU A 272 -20.65 -29.21 -15.44
C GLU A 272 -19.77 -30.26 -16.13
N VAL A 273 -18.54 -29.89 -16.52
CA VAL A 273 -17.63 -30.77 -17.27
C VAL A 273 -16.78 -31.66 -16.35
N HIS A 274 -16.30 -31.14 -15.22
CA HIS A 274 -15.35 -31.82 -14.33
C HIS A 274 -15.84 -31.98 -12.87
N GLY A 275 -17.04 -31.51 -12.56
CA GLY A 275 -17.57 -31.54 -11.21
C GLY A 275 -18.38 -32.79 -10.91
N ASP A 276 -18.07 -33.44 -9.79
CA ASP A 276 -18.83 -34.53 -9.22
C ASP A 276 -19.80 -34.02 -8.14
N TRP A 277 -20.97 -34.65 -8.03
CA TRP A 277 -21.92 -34.29 -6.97
C TRP A 277 -21.37 -34.68 -5.60
N ASP A 278 -21.25 -33.70 -4.69
CA ASP A 278 -20.87 -33.91 -3.30
C ASP A 278 -22.11 -33.82 -2.40
N PRO A 279 -22.59 -34.92 -1.80
CA PRO A 279 -23.75 -34.91 -0.92
C PRO A 279 -23.56 -34.10 0.36
N GLY A 280 -22.32 -34.03 0.89
CA GLY A 280 -22.01 -33.31 2.12
C GLY A 280 -22.02 -31.80 1.94
N LYS A 281 -21.62 -31.31 0.76
CA LYS A 281 -21.65 -29.88 0.41
C LYS A 281 -22.92 -29.46 -0.36
N GLY A 282 -23.76 -30.42 -0.79
CA GLY A 282 -24.99 -30.16 -1.55
C GLY A 282 -24.77 -29.50 -2.92
N ARG A 283 -23.58 -29.67 -3.51
CA ARG A 283 -23.15 -29.00 -4.76
C ARG A 283 -22.19 -29.87 -5.55
N LYS A 284 -21.95 -29.52 -6.83
CA LYS A 284 -20.88 -30.11 -7.61
C LYS A 284 -19.51 -29.55 -7.20
N ILE A 285 -18.52 -30.43 -7.07
CA ILE A 285 -17.15 -30.12 -6.68
C ILE A 285 -16.19 -30.73 -7.70
N VAL A 286 -15.20 -29.94 -8.11
CA VAL A 286 -14.12 -30.35 -9.00
C VAL A 286 -12.95 -30.84 -8.13
N ARG A 287 -12.66 -32.14 -8.18
CA ARG A 287 -11.69 -32.78 -7.28
C ARG A 287 -10.25 -32.82 -7.83
N ASP A 288 -10.12 -33.22 -9.10
CA ASP A 288 -8.81 -33.56 -9.69
C ASP A 288 -8.19 -32.47 -10.56
N VAL A 289 -8.79 -31.27 -10.62
CA VAL A 289 -8.28 -30.15 -11.41
C VAL A 289 -7.80 -29.05 -10.45
N PRO A 290 -6.48 -28.90 -10.22
CA PRO A 290 -5.95 -27.83 -9.39
C PRO A 290 -6.21 -26.47 -10.03
N LEU A 291 -6.94 -25.62 -9.31
CA LEU A 291 -7.26 -24.24 -9.69
C LEU A 291 -6.19 -23.30 -9.16
N PHE A 292 -5.71 -22.40 -10.02
CA PHE A 292 -4.92 -21.24 -9.62
C PHE A 292 -5.60 -19.95 -10.05
N VAL A 293 -5.95 -19.10 -9.09
CA VAL A 293 -6.56 -17.78 -9.31
C VAL A 293 -5.54 -16.69 -9.03
N ILE A 294 -5.35 -15.80 -10.00
CA ILE A 294 -4.60 -14.56 -9.87
C ILE A 294 -5.62 -13.42 -9.91
N ASP A 295 -5.70 -12.62 -8.85
CA ASP A 295 -6.58 -11.47 -8.77
C ASP A 295 -5.80 -10.16 -8.88
N ASP A 296 -5.78 -9.55 -10.08
CA ASP A 296 -5.11 -8.26 -10.31
C ASP A 296 -5.97 -7.08 -9.84
N GLU A 297 -5.34 -6.09 -9.20
CA GLU A 297 -6.01 -5.06 -8.42
C GLU A 297 -6.98 -5.66 -7.38
N ALA A 298 -6.49 -6.61 -6.57
CA ALA A 298 -7.29 -7.33 -5.56
C ALA A 298 -7.94 -6.40 -4.51
N ASP A 299 -7.52 -5.14 -4.42
CA ASP A 299 -8.14 -4.10 -3.58
C ASP A 299 -9.43 -3.51 -4.19
N ASN A 300 -9.76 -3.93 -5.42
CA ASN A 300 -10.87 -3.42 -6.21
C ASN A 300 -11.83 -4.53 -6.63
N ALA A 301 -13.11 -4.32 -6.31
CA ALA A 301 -14.27 -5.15 -6.65
C ALA A 301 -14.36 -6.55 -6.01
N SER A 302 -13.25 -7.25 -5.75
CA SER A 302 -13.25 -8.59 -5.13
C SER A 302 -13.43 -8.56 -3.61
N ILE A 303 -13.10 -7.45 -2.95
CA ILE A 303 -13.31 -7.26 -1.51
C ILE A 303 -14.79 -7.10 -1.20
N ASN A 304 -15.24 -7.74 -0.12
CA ASN A 304 -16.58 -7.53 0.40
C ASN A 304 -16.70 -6.13 1.05
N THR A 305 -17.53 -5.26 0.47
CA THR A 305 -17.84 -3.93 1.02
C THR A 305 -19.27 -3.84 1.56
N ALA A 306 -19.95 -4.98 1.70
CA ALA A 306 -21.29 -5.05 2.30
C ALA A 306 -21.21 -4.85 3.82
N ASP A 307 -22.37 -4.71 4.45
CA ASP A 307 -22.48 -4.77 5.92
C ASP A 307 -22.14 -6.20 6.39
N PRO A 308 -21.43 -6.43 7.51
CA PRO A 308 -21.16 -7.77 8.02
C PRO A 308 -22.42 -8.63 8.21
N GLU A 309 -23.56 -8.00 8.51
CA GLU A 309 -24.86 -8.67 8.68
C GLU A 309 -25.64 -8.84 7.37
N ALA A 310 -25.07 -8.43 6.22
CA ALA A 310 -25.71 -8.49 4.91
C ALA A 310 -25.01 -9.48 3.97
N ASP A 311 -25.74 -9.91 2.94
CA ASP A 311 -25.17 -10.76 1.89
C ASP A 311 -23.91 -10.14 1.27
N PRO A 312 -22.85 -10.93 1.02
CA PRO A 312 -21.63 -10.45 0.40
C PRO A 312 -21.89 -9.76 -0.95
N THR A 313 -21.00 -8.84 -1.33
CA THR A 313 -21.13 -8.18 -2.64
C THR A 313 -21.11 -9.22 -3.78
N LYS A 314 -21.87 -8.97 -4.85
CA LYS A 314 -22.07 -9.95 -5.93
C LYS A 314 -20.77 -10.46 -6.58
N ILE A 315 -19.72 -9.64 -6.63
CA ILE A 315 -18.42 -10.04 -7.19
C ILE A 315 -17.65 -10.89 -6.18
N ASN A 316 -17.55 -10.45 -4.93
CA ASN A 316 -16.94 -11.23 -3.84
C ASN A 316 -17.60 -12.62 -3.72
N ALA A 317 -18.93 -12.66 -3.69
CA ALA A 317 -19.69 -13.92 -3.65
C ALA A 317 -19.36 -14.83 -4.84
N ALA A 318 -19.31 -14.29 -6.07
CA ALA A 318 -18.99 -15.10 -7.25
C ALA A 318 -17.55 -15.65 -7.25
N VAL A 319 -16.58 -14.87 -6.74
CA VAL A 319 -15.18 -15.33 -6.61
C VAL A 319 -15.07 -16.43 -5.56
N ARG A 320 -15.64 -16.22 -4.37
CA ARG A 320 -15.68 -17.23 -3.30
C ARG A 320 -16.34 -18.51 -3.77
N ASP A 321 -17.50 -18.40 -4.42
CA ASP A 321 -18.25 -19.54 -4.95
C ASP A 321 -17.48 -20.30 -6.05
N LEU A 322 -16.70 -19.61 -6.89
CA LEU A 322 -15.80 -20.25 -7.83
C LEU A 322 -14.71 -21.04 -7.09
N VAL A 323 -13.98 -20.41 -6.17
CA VAL A 323 -12.88 -21.04 -5.42
C VAL A 323 -13.38 -22.26 -4.63
N GLN A 324 -14.54 -22.14 -3.99
CA GLN A 324 -15.18 -23.23 -3.25
C GLN A 324 -15.71 -24.38 -4.11
N SER A 325 -15.79 -24.21 -5.43
CA SER A 325 -16.17 -25.28 -6.33
C SER A 325 -15.05 -26.31 -6.55
N PHE A 326 -13.87 -26.09 -5.98
CA PHE A 326 -12.70 -26.93 -6.16
C PHE A 326 -12.22 -27.46 -4.80
N ASP A 327 -11.80 -28.72 -4.76
CA ASP A 327 -11.11 -29.26 -3.58
C ASP A 327 -9.65 -28.78 -3.51
N LYS A 328 -9.07 -28.39 -4.65
CA LYS A 328 -7.68 -27.93 -4.78
C LYS A 328 -7.63 -26.52 -5.38
N ALA A 329 -7.46 -25.50 -4.54
CA ALA A 329 -7.51 -24.11 -4.99
C ALA A 329 -6.48 -23.19 -4.33
N SER A 330 -5.73 -22.47 -5.16
CA SER A 330 -4.84 -21.39 -4.76
C SER A 330 -5.39 -20.05 -5.26
N TYR A 331 -5.50 -19.06 -4.38
CA TYR A 331 -5.88 -17.69 -4.72
C TYR A 331 -4.76 -16.73 -4.31
N VAL A 332 -4.28 -15.92 -5.25
CA VAL A 332 -3.26 -14.89 -4.97
C VAL A 332 -3.76 -13.55 -5.45
N GLY A 333 -3.97 -12.63 -4.50
CA GLY A 333 -4.27 -11.24 -4.78
C GLY A 333 -3.00 -10.44 -5.11
N TYR A 334 -3.07 -9.60 -6.13
CA TYR A 334 -2.01 -8.65 -6.49
C TYR A 334 -2.53 -7.23 -6.34
N THR A 335 -1.81 -6.38 -5.61
CA THR A 335 -2.19 -4.98 -5.45
C THR A 335 -1.00 -4.06 -5.15
N ALA A 336 -1.17 -2.77 -5.42
CA ALA A 336 -0.30 -1.72 -4.89
C ALA A 336 -0.77 -1.14 -3.57
N THR A 337 -2.03 -1.35 -3.21
CA THR A 337 -2.69 -0.70 -2.08
C THR A 337 -3.44 -1.74 -1.26
N PRO A 338 -2.69 -2.54 -0.46
CA PRO A 338 -3.21 -3.73 0.21
C PRO A 338 -4.12 -3.42 1.39
N PHE A 339 -4.29 -2.15 1.75
CA PHE A 339 -5.05 -1.71 2.91
C PHE A 339 -6.42 -2.39 3.01
N ALA A 340 -7.18 -2.45 1.92
CA ALA A 340 -8.50 -3.06 1.97
C ALA A 340 -8.44 -4.60 2.14
N ASN A 341 -7.41 -5.25 1.61
CA ASN A 341 -7.23 -6.71 1.69
C ASN A 341 -6.85 -7.17 3.10
N ILE A 342 -5.97 -6.43 3.78
CA ILE A 342 -5.55 -6.74 5.15
C ILE A 342 -6.64 -6.46 6.20
N TYR A 343 -7.66 -5.65 5.84
CA TYR A 343 -8.82 -5.37 6.71
C TYR A 343 -9.98 -6.36 6.54
N ILE A 344 -9.86 -7.37 5.66
CA ILE A 344 -10.86 -8.43 5.58
C ILE A 344 -10.85 -9.17 6.92
N ASN A 345 -12.00 -9.34 7.56
CA ASN A 345 -12.10 -10.13 8.78
C ASN A 345 -11.69 -11.59 8.48
N PRO A 346 -10.62 -12.11 9.10
CA PRO A 346 -10.13 -13.47 8.85
C PRO A 346 -11.09 -14.57 9.33
N ASP A 347 -12.05 -14.22 10.19
CA ASP A 347 -13.06 -15.12 10.75
C ASP A 347 -14.44 -14.93 10.08
N ALA A 348 -14.52 -14.07 9.05
CA ALA A 348 -15.73 -13.93 8.25
C ALA A 348 -15.96 -15.18 7.40
N ASP A 349 -16.85 -16.03 7.88
CA ASP A 349 -17.31 -17.23 7.20
C ASP A 349 -18.76 -17.07 6.72
N HIS A 350 -19.18 -17.90 5.78
CA HIS A 350 -20.55 -17.92 5.26
C HIS A 350 -20.94 -19.34 4.86
N ASP A 351 -22.08 -19.83 5.34
CA ASP A 351 -22.55 -21.21 5.20
C ASP A 351 -22.35 -21.83 3.80
N PHE A 352 -22.63 -21.06 2.75
CA PHE A 352 -22.53 -21.50 1.35
C PHE A 352 -21.30 -21.01 0.57
N LEU A 353 -20.53 -20.06 1.12
CA LEU A 353 -19.43 -19.36 0.42
C LEU A 353 -18.07 -19.55 1.12
N GLY A 354 -18.06 -20.14 2.31
CA GLY A 354 -16.88 -20.39 3.15
C GLY A 354 -16.15 -19.12 3.54
N SER A 355 -14.90 -19.25 3.97
CA SER A 355 -14.08 -18.11 4.38
C SER A 355 -13.92 -17.08 3.26
N ASP A 356 -13.91 -15.80 3.64
CA ASP A 356 -13.64 -14.68 2.74
C ASP A 356 -12.19 -14.71 2.19
N LEU A 357 -11.81 -13.72 1.38
CA LEU A 357 -10.54 -13.66 0.64
C LEU A 357 -9.39 -13.04 1.46
N PHE A 358 -9.42 -13.16 2.79
CA PHE A 358 -8.31 -12.72 3.64
C PHE A 358 -7.04 -13.53 3.30
N PRO A 359 -5.86 -12.90 3.15
CA PRO A 359 -4.63 -13.61 2.81
C PRO A 359 -4.03 -14.34 4.02
N ASP A 360 -4.71 -15.37 4.49
CA ASP A 360 -4.35 -16.17 5.67
C ASP A 360 -3.00 -16.89 5.55
N SER A 361 -2.63 -17.27 4.33
CA SER A 361 -1.52 -18.17 4.05
C SER A 361 -0.20 -17.41 3.95
N PHE A 362 -0.16 -16.27 3.27
CA PHE A 362 1.03 -15.43 3.16
C PHE A 362 0.74 -14.01 2.70
N ILE A 363 1.60 -13.07 3.09
CA ILE A 363 1.66 -11.70 2.55
C ILE A 363 3.10 -11.41 2.15
N ARG A 364 3.35 -11.12 0.87
CA ARG A 364 4.69 -10.86 0.32
C ARG A 364 4.78 -9.45 -0.22
N ALA A 365 5.82 -8.71 0.18
CA ALA A 365 6.10 -7.37 -0.32
C ALA A 365 7.23 -7.41 -1.36
N LEU A 366 6.90 -7.09 -2.62
CA LEU A 366 7.87 -7.00 -3.71
C LEU A 366 8.66 -5.68 -3.62
N ARG A 367 9.99 -5.79 -3.67
CA ARG A 367 10.90 -4.66 -3.79
C ARG A 367 10.97 -4.17 -5.24
N ALA A 368 10.92 -2.85 -5.42
CA ALA A 368 11.15 -2.26 -6.73
C ALA A 368 12.66 -2.19 -7.04
N PRO A 369 13.09 -2.41 -8.29
CA PRO A 369 14.48 -2.23 -8.68
C PRO A 369 14.91 -0.76 -8.62
N SER A 370 16.21 -0.49 -8.50
CA SER A 370 16.78 0.87 -8.37
C SER A 370 16.48 1.79 -9.55
N ASN A 371 16.27 1.22 -10.75
CA ASN A 371 15.95 1.97 -11.98
C ASN A 371 14.44 2.23 -12.18
N TYR A 372 13.61 1.89 -11.19
CA TYR A 372 12.19 2.23 -11.18
C TYR A 372 11.99 3.63 -10.58
N LEU A 373 11.22 4.48 -11.29
CA LEU A 373 10.84 5.80 -10.78
C LEU A 373 9.62 5.65 -9.86
N GLY A 374 9.88 5.51 -8.56
CA GLY A 374 8.87 5.33 -7.53
C GLY A 374 8.39 6.62 -6.84
N PRO A 375 7.34 6.50 -6.01
CA PRO A 375 6.85 7.62 -5.20
C PRO A 375 7.92 8.18 -4.25
N GLU A 376 8.78 7.35 -3.69
CA GLU A 376 9.94 7.72 -2.87
C GLU A 376 10.94 8.60 -3.61
N ARG A 377 11.23 8.31 -4.89
CA ARG A 377 12.16 9.10 -5.70
C ARG A 377 11.57 10.43 -6.18
N LEU A 378 10.25 10.51 -6.35
CA LEU A 378 9.57 11.73 -6.82
C LEU A 378 9.21 12.70 -5.70
N PHE A 379 8.79 12.17 -4.56
CA PHE A 379 8.23 12.97 -3.46
C PHE A 379 9.11 12.99 -2.21
N GLY A 380 10.16 12.16 -2.20
CA GLY A 380 11.04 11.97 -1.07
C GLY A 380 10.45 11.00 -0.04
N LEU A 381 11.32 10.49 0.81
CA LEU A 381 10.96 9.66 1.95
C LEU A 381 11.91 10.00 3.10
N ARG A 382 11.36 10.31 4.27
CA ARG A 382 12.18 10.54 5.47
C ARG A 382 12.35 9.22 6.22
N ALA A 383 13.59 8.89 6.55
CA ALA A 383 13.93 7.69 7.29
C ALA A 383 13.36 7.77 8.71
N PHE A 384 12.85 6.64 9.20
CA PHE A 384 12.30 6.53 10.55
C PHE A 384 13.35 6.14 11.60
N ALA A 385 14.47 5.55 11.18
CA ALA A 385 15.54 5.06 12.03
C ALA A 385 16.82 5.91 11.84
N GLU A 386 17.65 6.03 12.89
CA GLU A 386 18.86 6.89 12.87
C GLU A 386 19.97 6.38 11.94
N ASP A 387 19.86 5.12 11.49
CA ASP A 387 20.80 4.38 10.65
C ASP A 387 20.41 4.27 9.17
N GLU A 388 19.24 4.82 8.78
CA GLU A 388 18.81 4.93 7.39
C GLU A 388 18.94 6.36 6.87
N ASP A 389 19.43 6.53 5.64
CA ASP A 389 19.49 7.84 4.98
C ASP A 389 18.12 8.25 4.42
N ASP A 390 17.81 9.54 4.55
CA ASP A 390 16.66 10.14 3.88
C ASP A 390 16.78 10.01 2.35
N ILE A 391 15.67 9.72 1.68
CA ILE A 391 15.59 9.77 0.22
C ILE A 391 15.10 11.18 -0.15
N ASP A 392 15.99 12.00 -0.68
CA ASP A 392 15.62 13.31 -1.21
C ASP A 392 14.88 13.17 -2.56
N PRO A 393 13.83 13.99 -2.80
CA PRO A 393 13.09 13.96 -4.05
C PRO A 393 13.95 14.44 -5.23
N LEU A 394 13.85 13.74 -6.35
CA LEU A 394 14.39 14.20 -7.62
C LEU A 394 13.69 15.49 -8.06
N PRO A 395 14.40 16.43 -8.71
CA PRO A 395 13.83 17.71 -9.14
C PRO A 395 12.96 17.56 -10.40
N LEU A 396 11.92 16.74 -10.35
CA LEU A 396 11.01 16.39 -11.46
C LEU A 396 9.59 16.96 -11.30
N VAL A 397 9.22 17.43 -10.09
CA VAL A 397 7.91 18.02 -9.80
C VAL A 397 7.92 19.53 -10.06
N ARG A 398 6.85 20.06 -10.68
CA ARG A 398 6.64 21.50 -10.95
C ARG A 398 5.27 21.92 -10.42
N HIS A 399 5.23 23.05 -9.73
CA HIS A 399 3.99 23.51 -9.11
C HIS A 399 3.07 24.23 -10.10
N VAL A 400 1.78 23.94 -9.98
CA VAL A 400 0.70 24.57 -10.73
C VAL A 400 -0.15 25.40 -9.78
N GLU A 401 -0.16 26.72 -9.99
CA GLU A 401 -0.89 27.69 -9.16
C GLU A 401 -1.87 28.56 -9.98
N ASP A 402 -1.74 28.55 -11.31
CA ASP A 402 -2.47 29.40 -12.26
C ASP A 402 -3.71 28.71 -12.89
N ALA A 403 -3.85 27.40 -12.72
CA ALA A 403 -4.90 26.63 -13.38
C ALA A 403 -6.33 26.98 -12.93
N ALA A 404 -6.51 27.50 -11.71
CA ALA A 404 -7.84 27.80 -11.17
C ALA A 404 -8.59 28.89 -11.97
N ALA A 405 -7.86 29.82 -12.61
CA ALA A 405 -8.43 30.84 -13.47
C ALA A 405 -8.95 30.26 -14.80
N TRP A 406 -8.35 29.16 -15.26
CA TRP A 406 -8.73 28.46 -16.48
C TRP A 406 -9.84 27.43 -16.27
N ILE A 407 -9.68 26.58 -15.25
CA ILE A 407 -10.67 25.58 -14.83
C ILE A 407 -10.74 25.56 -13.30
N PRO A 408 -11.86 26.01 -12.70
CA PRO A 408 -12.06 25.91 -11.25
C PRO A 408 -12.14 24.45 -10.78
N ASP A 409 -11.66 24.16 -9.56
CA ASP A 409 -11.69 22.82 -8.95
C ASP A 409 -13.08 22.17 -8.98
N LYS A 410 -14.12 23.00 -8.74
CA LYS A 410 -15.52 22.58 -8.80
C LYS A 410 -16.21 23.24 -9.98
N HIS A 411 -16.51 22.44 -11.00
CA HIS A 411 -17.26 22.88 -12.17
C HIS A 411 -18.28 21.83 -12.62
N LYS A 412 -19.19 22.23 -13.52
CA LYS A 412 -20.21 21.35 -14.12
C LYS A 412 -19.70 20.76 -15.43
N SER A 413 -20.35 19.70 -15.92
CA SER A 413 -20.02 19.09 -17.22
C SER A 413 -20.19 20.02 -18.42
N SER A 414 -20.99 21.07 -18.29
CA SER A 414 -21.21 22.11 -19.30
C SER A 414 -20.22 23.28 -19.21
N TYR A 415 -19.23 23.21 -18.32
CA TYR A 415 -18.26 24.29 -18.15
C TYR A 415 -17.35 24.40 -19.38
N VAL A 416 -17.05 25.63 -19.79
CA VAL A 416 -16.14 25.93 -20.88
C VAL A 416 -14.91 26.61 -20.28
N PRO A 417 -13.70 26.05 -20.42
CA PRO A 417 -12.48 26.68 -19.95
C PRO A 417 -12.26 28.07 -20.57
N SER A 418 -11.52 28.96 -19.89
CA SER A 418 -11.13 30.25 -20.45
C SER A 418 -10.32 30.07 -21.73
N THR A 419 -10.32 31.08 -22.62
CA THR A 419 -9.61 31.02 -23.91
C THR A 419 -8.11 30.85 -23.75
N ASP A 420 -7.53 31.53 -22.78
CA ASP A 420 -6.10 31.51 -22.52
C ASP A 420 -5.74 30.27 -21.71
N LEU A 421 -4.74 29.53 -22.18
CA LEU A 421 -4.16 28.40 -21.46
C LEU A 421 -3.33 28.91 -20.26
N PRO A 422 -3.29 28.18 -19.13
CA PRO A 422 -2.37 28.48 -18.05
C PRO A 422 -0.92 28.48 -18.53
N ASP A 423 -0.10 29.41 -18.04
CA ASP A 423 1.33 29.49 -18.33
C ASP A 423 2.04 28.18 -17.97
N THR A 424 1.61 27.52 -16.89
CA THR A 424 2.16 26.21 -16.50
C THR A 424 1.84 25.10 -17.50
N LEU A 425 0.65 25.12 -18.12
CA LEU A 425 0.27 24.14 -19.14
C LEU A 425 1.01 24.42 -20.46
N VAL A 426 1.18 25.70 -20.82
CA VAL A 426 2.02 26.14 -21.94
C VAL A 426 3.45 25.60 -21.77
N ARG A 427 4.06 25.82 -20.60
CA ARG A 427 5.38 25.28 -20.24
C ARG A 427 5.44 23.75 -20.25
N ALA A 428 4.37 23.08 -19.84
CA ALA A 428 4.31 21.61 -19.87
C ALA A 428 4.33 21.07 -21.31
N VAL A 429 3.60 21.69 -22.24
CA VAL A 429 3.64 21.31 -23.66
C VAL A 429 5.02 21.60 -24.27
N GLN A 430 5.63 22.74 -23.94
CA GLN A 430 7.00 23.07 -24.36
C GLN A 430 8.03 22.06 -23.80
N SER A 431 7.89 21.64 -22.55
CA SER A 431 8.71 20.59 -21.94
C SER A 431 8.55 19.25 -22.66
N PHE A 432 7.35 18.92 -23.15
CA PHE A 432 7.15 17.71 -23.94
C PHE A 432 7.86 17.78 -25.30
N VAL A 433 7.87 18.95 -25.95
CA VAL A 433 8.66 19.19 -27.18
C VAL A 433 10.15 18.97 -26.93
N LEU A 434 10.70 19.63 -25.90
CA LEU A 434 12.12 19.49 -25.52
C LEU A 434 12.46 18.03 -25.18
N THR A 435 11.61 17.37 -24.40
CA THR A 435 11.82 15.96 -24.02
C THR A 435 11.90 15.06 -25.26
N CYS A 436 10.97 15.21 -26.19
CA CYS A 436 10.98 14.42 -27.42
C CYS A 436 12.23 14.71 -28.27
N ALA A 437 12.68 15.96 -28.36
CA ALA A 437 13.88 16.33 -29.09
C ALA A 437 15.15 15.73 -28.45
N VAL A 438 15.29 15.82 -27.11
CA VAL A 438 16.42 15.24 -26.38
C VAL A 438 16.44 13.71 -26.52
N ARG A 439 15.29 13.04 -26.37
CA ARG A 439 15.19 11.58 -26.56
C ARG A 439 15.65 11.16 -27.96
N ARG A 440 15.25 11.92 -28.99
CA ARG A 440 15.70 11.68 -30.37
C ARG A 440 17.20 11.89 -30.54
N ALA A 441 17.75 12.96 -29.98
CA ALA A 441 19.20 13.24 -30.00
C ALA A 441 20.01 12.17 -29.23
N ARG A 442 19.40 11.51 -28.24
CA ARG A 442 19.94 10.31 -27.55
C ARG A 442 19.76 9.01 -28.33
N GLY A 443 19.17 9.03 -29.53
CA GLY A 443 18.97 7.87 -30.40
C GLY A 443 17.59 7.21 -30.32
N GLN A 444 16.69 7.68 -29.45
CA GLN A 444 15.35 7.11 -29.28
C GLN A 444 14.34 7.70 -30.31
N VAL A 445 14.55 7.41 -31.60
CA VAL A 445 13.82 8.05 -32.72
C VAL A 445 12.48 7.38 -33.05
N SER A 446 12.38 6.07 -32.85
CA SER A 446 11.24 5.20 -33.20
C SER A 446 10.44 4.70 -31.99
N VAL A 447 10.74 5.20 -30.79
CA VAL A 447 10.02 4.83 -29.56
C VAL A 447 8.75 5.64 -29.36
N HIS A 448 7.84 5.12 -28.54
CA HIS A 448 6.67 5.87 -28.11
C HIS A 448 7.06 7.02 -27.15
N ASN A 449 6.35 8.14 -27.28
CA ASN A 449 6.45 9.34 -26.47
C ASN A 449 5.04 9.76 -26.08
N SER A 450 4.76 9.96 -24.80
CA SER A 450 3.45 10.43 -24.38
C SER A 450 3.51 11.52 -23.32
N MET A 451 2.51 12.38 -23.38
CA MET A 451 2.18 13.38 -22.36
C MET A 451 0.75 13.13 -21.88
N LEU A 452 0.52 13.25 -20.58
CA LEU A 452 -0.80 13.15 -19.96
C LEU A 452 -1.29 14.53 -19.54
N VAL A 453 -2.50 14.92 -19.94
CA VAL A 453 -3.21 16.10 -19.43
C VAL A 453 -4.49 15.64 -18.75
N HIS A 454 -4.51 15.73 -17.42
CA HIS A 454 -5.61 15.27 -16.57
C HIS A 454 -6.08 16.39 -15.64
N VAL A 455 -7.09 17.12 -16.11
CA VAL A 455 -7.57 18.34 -15.44
C VAL A 455 -9.04 18.26 -15.03
N THR A 456 -9.81 17.33 -15.59
CA THR A 456 -11.24 17.19 -15.28
C THR A 456 -11.75 15.78 -15.54
N ARG A 457 -12.81 15.39 -14.83
CA ARG A 457 -13.53 14.11 -15.05
C ARG A 457 -14.54 14.17 -16.19
N PHE A 458 -14.95 15.37 -16.63
CA PHE A 458 -16.05 15.52 -17.57
C PHE A 458 -15.58 15.49 -19.02
N THR A 459 -16.08 14.52 -19.78
CA THR A 459 -15.74 14.28 -21.19
C THR A 459 -15.94 15.50 -22.09
N ASN A 460 -17.01 16.27 -21.85
CA ASN A 460 -17.27 17.48 -22.64
C ASN A 460 -16.20 18.56 -22.43
N VAL A 461 -15.82 18.80 -21.17
CA VAL A 461 -14.76 19.76 -20.80
C VAL A 461 -13.41 19.29 -21.36
N GLN A 462 -13.12 17.97 -21.33
CA GLN A 462 -11.92 17.40 -21.96
C GLN A 462 -11.84 17.69 -23.46
N GLY A 463 -12.98 17.73 -24.17
CA GLY A 463 -13.03 18.10 -25.58
C GLY A 463 -12.56 19.55 -25.82
N HIS A 464 -12.98 20.49 -24.98
CA HIS A 464 -12.49 21.88 -25.05
C HIS A 464 -10.99 21.96 -24.77
N VAL A 465 -10.51 21.31 -23.70
CA VAL A 465 -9.08 21.26 -23.35
C VAL A 465 -8.26 20.68 -24.49
N ARG A 466 -8.71 19.58 -25.10
CA ARG A 466 -8.05 18.97 -26.27
C ARG A 466 -7.89 19.97 -27.40
N ASN A 467 -8.94 20.72 -27.74
CA ASN A 467 -8.89 21.68 -28.85
C ASN A 467 -7.88 22.80 -28.55
N GLN A 468 -7.89 23.37 -27.35
CA GLN A 468 -6.95 24.42 -26.97
C GLN A 468 -5.49 23.94 -27.03
N VAL A 469 -5.23 22.72 -26.55
CA VAL A 469 -3.88 22.13 -26.62
C VAL A 469 -3.49 21.82 -28.08
N ASP A 470 -4.40 21.31 -28.91
CA ASP A 470 -4.15 21.06 -30.34
C ASP A 470 -3.84 22.37 -31.08
N ASP A 471 -4.61 23.43 -30.83
CA ASP A 471 -4.39 24.75 -31.42
C ASP A 471 -3.01 25.31 -31.03
N TYR A 472 -2.61 25.17 -29.76
CA TYR A 472 -1.30 25.59 -29.29
C TYR A 472 -0.15 24.75 -29.90
N VAL A 473 -0.31 23.43 -30.00
CA VAL A 473 0.67 22.56 -30.66
C VAL A 473 0.83 22.94 -32.14
N ARG A 474 -0.27 23.19 -32.86
CA ARG A 474 -0.22 23.65 -34.25
C ARG A 474 0.46 25.00 -34.40
N LEU A 475 0.23 25.92 -33.46
CA LEU A 475 0.92 27.20 -33.41
C LEU A 475 2.44 26.98 -33.31
N LEU A 476 2.89 26.17 -32.35
CA LEU A 476 4.32 25.83 -32.19
C LEU A 476 4.91 25.16 -33.44
N GLN A 477 4.19 24.22 -34.05
CA GLN A 477 4.61 23.55 -35.29
C GLN A 477 4.81 24.55 -36.42
N ASN A 478 3.85 25.46 -36.62
CA ASN A 478 3.92 26.47 -37.67
C ASN A 478 5.05 27.47 -37.41
N SER A 479 5.21 27.93 -36.16
CA SER A 479 6.30 28.82 -35.78
C SER A 479 7.67 28.20 -36.00
N LEU A 480 7.89 26.93 -35.62
CA LEU A 480 9.17 26.25 -35.82
C LEU A 480 9.47 25.89 -37.28
N ARG A 481 8.45 25.83 -38.15
CA ARG A 481 8.62 25.60 -39.58
C ARG A 481 9.16 26.85 -40.31
N ASP A 482 8.78 28.02 -39.85
CA ASP A 482 9.20 29.31 -40.42
C ASP A 482 10.57 29.75 -39.88
N ARG A 483 11.65 29.12 -40.35
CA ARG A 483 13.02 29.27 -39.81
C ARG A 483 13.56 30.71 -39.73
N TYR A 484 13.00 31.65 -40.47
CA TYR A 484 13.46 33.05 -40.52
C TYR A 484 12.40 34.05 -40.02
N GLY A 485 11.24 33.57 -39.58
CA GLY A 485 10.18 34.41 -39.04
C GLY A 485 10.45 34.85 -37.60
N THR A 486 9.97 36.04 -37.25
CA THR A 486 10.04 36.57 -35.87
C THR A 486 9.36 35.65 -34.85
N ALA A 487 8.32 34.93 -35.26
CA ALA A 487 7.63 33.94 -34.42
C ALA A 487 8.53 32.73 -34.07
N SER A 488 9.36 32.28 -35.01
CA SER A 488 10.31 31.18 -34.78
C SER A 488 11.39 31.56 -33.79
N THR A 489 11.98 32.75 -33.96
CA THR A 489 12.97 33.30 -33.03
C THR A 489 12.40 33.40 -31.62
N ARG A 490 11.16 33.86 -31.48
CA ARG A 490 10.48 33.94 -30.18
C ARG A 490 10.31 32.56 -29.55
N VAL A 491 9.74 31.59 -30.27
CA VAL A 491 9.53 30.23 -29.75
C VAL A 491 10.85 29.55 -29.40
N LEU A 492 11.89 29.68 -30.23
CA LEU A 492 13.22 29.15 -29.93
C LEU A 492 13.83 29.81 -28.69
N THR A 493 13.63 31.11 -28.49
CA THR A 493 14.09 31.81 -27.28
C THR A 493 13.37 31.29 -26.04
N GLU A 494 12.04 31.13 -26.10
CA GLU A 494 11.25 30.56 -25.00
C GLU A 494 11.69 29.13 -24.66
N LEU A 495 11.90 28.27 -25.67
CA LEU A 495 12.37 26.90 -25.47
C LEU A 495 13.80 26.83 -24.94
N HIS A 496 14.69 27.70 -25.40
CA HIS A 496 16.07 27.77 -24.91
C HIS A 496 16.13 28.26 -23.46
N GLN A 497 15.26 29.21 -23.11
CA GLN A 497 15.14 29.68 -21.73
C GLN A 497 14.67 28.54 -20.82
N LEU A 498 13.62 27.82 -21.22
CA LEU A 498 13.13 26.65 -20.49
C LEU A 498 14.20 25.55 -20.38
N TRP A 499 14.99 25.33 -21.43
CA TRP A 499 16.12 24.40 -21.40
C TRP A 499 17.15 24.76 -20.32
N LYS A 500 17.57 26.02 -20.25
CA LYS A 500 18.55 26.51 -19.27
C LYS A 500 18.02 26.54 -17.84
N GLU A 501 16.78 26.96 -17.67
CA GLU A 501 16.18 27.12 -16.34
C GLU A 501 15.74 25.79 -15.73
N ASP A 502 15.35 24.82 -16.55
CA ASP A 502 14.72 23.59 -16.10
C ASP A 502 15.50 22.32 -16.46
N PHE A 503 15.82 22.12 -17.75
CA PHE A 503 16.40 20.86 -18.22
C PHE A 503 17.85 20.69 -17.80
N GLU A 504 18.69 21.72 -17.95
CA GLU A 504 20.11 21.63 -17.57
C GLU A 504 20.29 21.36 -16.06
N PRO A 505 19.61 22.08 -15.13
CA PRO A 505 19.72 21.82 -13.71
C PRO A 505 19.16 20.45 -13.31
N THR A 506 17.99 20.05 -13.84
CA THR A 506 17.40 18.73 -13.54
C THR A 506 18.29 17.60 -14.03
N THR A 507 18.80 17.70 -15.26
CA THR A 507 19.67 16.67 -15.82
C THR A 507 20.97 16.57 -15.01
N SER A 508 21.48 17.71 -14.51
CA SER A 508 22.69 17.77 -13.69
C SER A 508 22.61 16.98 -12.38
N TYR A 509 21.41 16.71 -11.88
CA TYR A 509 21.18 15.89 -10.68
C TYR A 509 21.47 14.40 -10.90
N PHE A 510 21.46 13.93 -12.14
CA PHE A 510 21.72 12.53 -12.49
C PHE A 510 23.19 12.32 -12.83
N PRO A 511 23.80 11.15 -12.53
CA PRO A 511 25.14 10.82 -13.01
C PRO A 511 25.29 10.99 -14.54
N ALA A 512 26.48 11.41 -15.00
CA ALA A 512 26.70 11.74 -16.41
C ALA A 512 26.66 10.50 -17.34
N ASP A 513 26.98 9.35 -16.79
CA ASP A 513 26.89 8.02 -17.40
C ASP A 513 25.44 7.51 -17.49
N GLU A 514 24.57 7.89 -16.56
CA GLU A 514 23.13 7.56 -16.60
C GLU A 514 22.34 8.47 -17.56
N ALA A 515 22.69 9.76 -17.62
CA ALA A 515 22.01 10.75 -18.45
C ALA A 515 22.99 11.59 -19.29
N ARG A 516 23.17 11.21 -20.57
CA ARG A 516 24.03 11.98 -21.49
C ARG A 516 23.60 13.45 -21.55
N ARG A 517 24.52 14.35 -21.22
CA ARG A 517 24.38 15.80 -21.43
C ARG A 517 24.48 16.11 -22.91
N LEU A 518 23.58 16.96 -23.40
CA LEU A 518 23.53 17.42 -24.79
C LEU A 518 23.75 18.92 -24.84
N THR A 519 24.28 19.41 -25.95
CA THR A 519 24.32 20.85 -26.21
C THR A 519 22.98 21.35 -26.77
N TRP A 520 22.74 22.66 -26.65
CA TRP A 520 21.53 23.26 -27.21
C TRP A 520 21.43 23.07 -28.73
N GLU A 521 22.55 23.04 -29.45
CA GLU A 521 22.60 22.79 -30.89
C GLU A 521 22.11 21.37 -31.25
N GLU A 522 22.53 20.36 -30.47
CA GLU A 522 22.06 18.97 -30.65
C GLU A 522 20.55 18.87 -30.42
N VAL A 523 20.02 19.55 -29.39
CA VAL A 523 18.58 19.58 -29.11
C VAL A 523 17.81 20.33 -30.18
N THR A 524 18.30 21.51 -30.59
CA THR A 524 17.66 22.38 -31.59
C THR A 524 17.49 21.68 -32.93
N ALA A 525 18.47 20.86 -33.33
CA ALA A 525 18.42 20.07 -34.57
C ALA A 525 17.22 19.09 -34.58
N GLU A 526 16.79 18.61 -33.42
CA GLU A 526 15.72 17.61 -33.28
C GLU A 526 14.33 18.19 -32.93
N LEU A 527 14.21 19.50 -32.62
CA LEU A 527 12.95 20.14 -32.24
C LEU A 527 11.85 19.99 -33.30
N LEU A 528 12.15 20.38 -34.54
CA LEU A 528 11.17 20.33 -35.63
C LEU A 528 10.78 18.89 -36.01
N PRO A 529 11.72 17.94 -36.20
CA PRO A 529 11.39 16.53 -36.39
C PRO A 529 10.55 15.92 -35.26
N ALA A 530 10.79 16.34 -34.00
CA ALA A 530 10.04 15.85 -32.85
C ALA A 530 8.56 16.28 -32.90
N ILE A 531 8.32 17.60 -32.99
CA ILE A 531 6.96 18.15 -32.88
C ILE A 531 6.08 17.78 -34.07
N GLN A 532 6.66 17.50 -35.24
CA GLN A 532 5.90 17.06 -36.43
C GLN A 532 5.15 15.73 -36.23
N LYS A 533 5.59 14.88 -35.30
CA LYS A 533 4.91 13.61 -34.98
C LYS A 533 3.76 13.75 -34.00
N PHE A 534 3.56 14.92 -33.38
CA PHE A 534 2.64 15.08 -32.27
C PHE A 534 1.18 14.92 -32.69
N GLN A 535 0.44 14.15 -31.91
CA GLN A 535 -1.01 14.00 -32.04
C GLN A 535 -1.67 14.33 -30.70
N VAL A 536 -2.66 15.22 -30.69
CA VAL A 536 -3.46 15.50 -29.49
C VAL A 536 -4.73 14.67 -29.55
N LYS A 537 -4.91 13.73 -28.61
CA LYS A 537 -6.05 12.81 -28.58
C LYS A 537 -6.84 12.96 -27.28
N ALA A 538 -8.17 12.94 -27.40
CA ALA A 538 -9.04 12.80 -26.24
C ALA A 538 -9.34 11.32 -26.01
N ILE A 539 -9.12 10.82 -24.79
CA ILE A 539 -9.33 9.40 -24.45
C ILE A 539 -10.61 9.26 -23.63
N ASN A 540 -11.72 8.99 -24.32
CA ASN A 540 -13.08 9.22 -23.81
C ASN A 540 -13.93 7.96 -23.55
N GLY A 541 -13.36 6.76 -23.52
CA GLY A 541 -14.15 5.55 -23.21
C GLY A 541 -14.64 4.74 -24.40
N ALA A 542 -14.87 5.36 -25.57
CA ALA A 542 -15.31 4.65 -26.76
C ALA A 542 -14.13 3.97 -27.51
N ALA A 543 -14.36 2.76 -28.03
CA ALA A 543 -13.37 1.89 -28.68
C ALA A 543 -12.65 2.50 -29.91
N LYS A 544 -13.12 3.64 -30.44
CA LYS A 544 -12.52 4.30 -31.62
C LYS A 544 -11.32 5.22 -31.31
N ASP A 545 -11.02 5.48 -30.03
CA ASP A 545 -9.95 6.39 -29.61
C ASP A 545 -8.76 5.65 -28.95
N ALA A 546 -8.61 4.34 -29.19
CA ALA A 546 -7.50 3.57 -28.64
C ALA A 546 -6.15 4.07 -29.18
N LEU A 547 -5.12 4.06 -28.33
CA LEU A 547 -3.75 4.32 -28.75
C LEU A 547 -3.25 3.05 -29.44
N ASP A 548 -3.19 3.07 -30.78
CA ASP A 548 -2.73 1.93 -31.59
C ASP A 548 -1.20 1.74 -31.49
N TYR A 549 -0.72 1.44 -30.28
CA TYR A 549 0.70 1.18 -30.01
C TYR A 549 1.22 0.03 -30.87
N TYR A 550 0.43 -1.04 -31.01
CA TYR A 550 0.81 -2.22 -31.78
C TYR A 550 1.06 -1.92 -33.28
N GLU A 551 0.20 -1.12 -33.92
CA GLU A 551 0.37 -0.74 -35.33
C GLU A 551 1.56 0.21 -35.51
N ASN A 552 1.84 1.04 -34.49
CA ASN A 552 2.90 2.05 -34.54
C ASN A 552 4.23 1.62 -33.91
N ARG A 553 4.36 0.36 -33.48
CA ARG A 553 5.55 -0.16 -32.76
C ARG A 553 6.89 0.05 -33.48
N HIS A 554 6.87 0.10 -34.81
CA HIS A 554 8.07 0.30 -35.64
C HIS A 554 8.40 1.78 -35.92
N LYS A 555 7.43 2.68 -35.76
CA LYS A 555 7.58 4.11 -36.09
C LYS A 555 7.59 5.04 -34.87
N GLY A 556 7.10 4.53 -33.74
CA GLY A 556 6.86 5.29 -32.52
C GLY A 556 5.63 6.18 -32.66
N LEU A 557 4.92 6.38 -31.55
CA LEU A 557 3.77 7.27 -31.44
C LEU A 557 4.12 8.42 -30.49
N SER A 558 3.95 9.67 -30.93
CA SER A 558 4.12 10.85 -30.07
C SER A 558 2.76 11.47 -29.79
N VAL A 559 2.22 11.30 -28.58
CA VAL A 559 0.83 11.64 -28.26
C VAL A 559 0.70 12.51 -27.01
N ILE A 560 -0.15 13.53 -27.08
CA ILE A 560 -0.66 14.24 -25.90
C ILE A 560 -2.07 13.71 -25.63
N ALA A 561 -2.20 12.91 -24.57
CA ALA A 561 -3.44 12.29 -24.16
C ALA A 561 -4.18 13.20 -23.17
N VAL A 562 -5.34 13.72 -23.60
CA VAL A 562 -6.25 14.51 -22.75
C VAL A 562 -7.40 13.61 -22.32
N GLY A 563 -7.68 13.48 -21.02
CA GLY A 563 -8.83 12.68 -20.63
C GLY A 563 -9.05 12.51 -19.13
N GLY A 564 -10.07 11.72 -18.81
CA GLY A 564 -10.64 11.60 -17.46
C GLY A 564 -10.43 10.23 -16.81
N GLN A 565 -11.52 9.58 -16.38
CA GLN A 565 -11.45 8.38 -15.54
C GLN A 565 -10.75 7.18 -16.19
N LYS A 566 -10.79 7.02 -17.52
CA LYS A 566 -10.14 5.89 -18.21
C LYS A 566 -8.61 5.99 -18.22
N LEU A 567 -8.07 7.21 -18.34
CA LEU A 567 -6.62 7.45 -18.17
C LEU A 567 -6.17 7.28 -16.73
N SER A 568 -7.11 7.42 -15.79
CA SER A 568 -6.84 7.27 -14.35
C SER A 568 -6.75 5.80 -13.91
N ARG A 569 -7.42 4.87 -14.61
CA ARG A 569 -7.43 3.43 -14.31
C ARG A 569 -7.34 2.58 -15.58
N GLY A 570 -6.21 1.87 -15.75
CA GLY A 570 -6.13 0.71 -16.65
C GLY A 570 -5.70 0.94 -18.10
N LEU A 571 -5.20 2.12 -18.45
CA LEU A 571 -4.47 2.33 -19.72
C LEU A 571 -3.01 2.61 -19.41
N THR A 572 -2.10 1.80 -19.97
CA THR A 572 -0.66 2.08 -19.90
C THR A 572 -0.30 3.09 -21.00
N LEU A 573 0.27 4.24 -20.62
CA LEU A 573 0.81 5.22 -21.57
C LEU A 573 2.29 4.93 -21.79
N GLU A 574 2.63 4.30 -22.91
CA GLU A 574 4.03 4.00 -23.22
C GLU A 574 4.81 5.30 -23.50
N GLY A 575 6.03 5.38 -22.96
CA GLY A 575 6.91 6.53 -23.12
C GLY A 575 6.40 7.81 -22.45
N LEU A 576 5.60 7.69 -21.38
CA LEU A 576 5.10 8.84 -20.63
C LEU A 576 6.26 9.62 -20.01
N SER A 577 6.40 10.88 -20.39
CA SER A 577 7.48 11.75 -19.90
C SER A 577 6.99 13.05 -19.28
N VAL A 578 5.86 13.60 -19.71
CA VAL A 578 5.29 14.81 -19.10
C VAL A 578 3.87 14.54 -18.63
N SER A 579 3.56 14.90 -17.39
CA SER A 579 2.22 14.76 -16.82
C SER A 579 1.76 16.10 -16.24
N TYR A 580 0.63 16.61 -16.72
CA TYR A 580 -0.05 17.78 -16.18
C TYR A 580 -1.33 17.32 -15.47
N TYR A 581 -1.30 17.32 -14.15
CA TYR A 581 -2.25 16.57 -13.33
C TYR A 581 -2.79 17.43 -12.19
N LEU A 582 -4.09 17.73 -12.24
CA LEU A 582 -4.77 18.62 -11.27
C LEU A 582 -5.87 17.93 -10.47
N ARG A 583 -6.14 16.65 -10.75
CA ARG A 583 -7.28 15.95 -10.13
C ARG A 583 -6.95 15.43 -8.74
N PHE A 584 -7.58 16.01 -7.73
CA PHE A 584 -7.55 15.50 -6.36
C PHE A 584 -8.55 14.36 -6.11
N SER A 585 -8.15 13.36 -5.32
CA SER A 585 -9.03 12.32 -4.75
C SER A 585 -8.85 12.27 -3.24
N LYS A 586 -9.91 11.92 -2.52
CA LYS A 586 -9.89 11.86 -1.04
C LYS A 586 -9.35 10.54 -0.49
N THR A 587 -9.04 9.57 -1.36
CA THR A 587 -8.60 8.24 -0.95
C THR A 587 -7.20 7.92 -1.46
N TYR A 588 -6.36 7.31 -0.62
CA TYR A 588 -4.99 6.92 -1.00
C TYR A 588 -4.98 5.92 -2.15
N ASP A 589 -5.86 4.90 -2.10
CA ASP A 589 -6.01 3.88 -3.15
C ASP A 589 -6.14 4.49 -4.55
N THR A 590 -6.99 5.51 -4.65
CA THR A 590 -7.31 6.16 -5.91
C THR A 590 -6.19 7.10 -6.33
N LEU A 591 -5.54 7.82 -5.42
CA LEU A 591 -4.41 8.68 -5.78
C LEU A 591 -3.23 7.86 -6.33
N LEU A 592 -2.80 6.79 -5.63
CA LEU A 592 -1.69 5.95 -6.12
C LEU A 592 -2.00 5.30 -7.46
N GLN A 593 -3.21 4.74 -7.63
CA GLN A 593 -3.61 4.16 -8.91
C GLN A 593 -3.63 5.17 -10.07
N MET A 594 -3.74 6.46 -9.77
CA MET A 594 -3.71 7.53 -10.77
C MET A 594 -2.30 7.99 -11.15
N GLY A 595 -1.28 7.68 -10.35
CA GLY A 595 0.12 8.02 -10.58
C GLY A 595 0.75 7.25 -11.75
N ARG A 596 0.34 7.54 -12.99
CA ARG A 596 0.87 6.89 -14.20
C ARG A 596 2.31 7.29 -14.53
N TRP A 597 2.80 8.35 -13.88
CA TRP A 597 4.18 8.82 -14.00
C TRP A 597 5.18 7.96 -13.24
N PHE A 598 4.75 7.01 -12.40
CA PHE A 598 5.62 5.98 -11.85
C PHE A 598 6.03 4.96 -12.93
N GLY A 599 7.01 4.12 -12.65
CA GLY A 599 7.46 3.06 -13.57
C GLY A 599 8.85 3.29 -14.17
N TYR A 600 9.27 2.35 -15.01
CA TYR A 600 10.59 2.37 -15.64
C TYR A 600 10.73 3.51 -16.67
N ARG A 601 11.86 4.22 -16.64
CA ARG A 601 12.16 5.41 -17.49
C ARG A 601 13.56 5.33 -18.13
N THR A 602 13.92 4.15 -18.63
CA THR A 602 15.27 3.85 -19.15
C THR A 602 15.74 4.87 -20.19
N GLY A 603 16.80 5.63 -19.84
CA GLY A 603 17.45 6.62 -20.71
C GLY A 603 16.73 7.97 -20.85
N TYR A 604 15.63 8.21 -20.11
CA TYR A 604 14.90 9.48 -20.15
C TYR A 604 14.26 9.90 -18.80
N GLU A 605 14.71 9.31 -17.68
CA GLU A 605 14.21 9.64 -16.34
C GLU A 605 14.43 11.11 -15.99
N ASP A 606 15.61 11.65 -16.29
CA ASP A 606 15.99 13.06 -16.17
C ASP A 606 15.11 14.00 -17.00
N LEU A 607 14.38 13.45 -17.97
CA LEU A 607 13.47 14.18 -18.83
C LEU A 607 12.02 14.14 -18.37
N CYS A 608 11.74 13.53 -17.23
CA CYS A 608 10.38 13.46 -16.71
C CYS A 608 9.96 14.78 -16.04
N ARG A 609 8.73 15.25 -16.29
CA ARG A 609 8.15 16.41 -15.61
C ARG A 609 6.74 16.10 -15.12
N LEU A 610 6.50 16.40 -13.85
CA LEU A 610 5.21 16.23 -13.20
C LEU A 610 4.70 17.59 -12.72
N TYR A 611 3.77 18.15 -13.47
CA TYR A 611 3.08 19.39 -13.12
C TYR A 611 1.86 19.05 -12.26
N MET A 612 1.84 19.51 -11.02
CA MET A 612 0.72 19.33 -10.10
C MET A 612 0.61 20.49 -9.10
N THR A 613 -0.49 20.54 -8.35
CA THR A 613 -0.65 21.54 -7.28
C THR A 613 0.16 21.14 -6.04
N PRO A 614 0.61 22.09 -5.20
CA PRO A 614 1.31 21.79 -3.94
C PRO A 614 0.50 20.85 -3.02
N THR A 615 -0.82 21.00 -2.98
CA THR A 615 -1.71 20.13 -2.19
C THR A 615 -1.68 18.67 -2.66
N LEU A 616 -1.56 18.44 -3.98
CA LEU A 616 -1.42 17.09 -4.53
C LEU A 616 -0.07 16.49 -4.16
N GLU A 617 0.99 17.28 -4.22
CA GLU A 617 2.33 16.84 -3.84
C GLU A 617 2.38 16.41 -2.37
N SER A 618 1.86 17.24 -1.46
CA SER A 618 1.77 16.88 -0.03
C SER A 618 0.94 15.62 0.21
N ALA A 619 -0.14 15.43 -0.56
CA ALA A 619 -0.93 14.21 -0.48
C ALA A 619 -0.11 12.98 -0.93
N TYR A 620 0.66 13.07 -2.01
CA TYR A 620 1.53 11.97 -2.43
C TYR A 620 2.66 11.71 -1.43
N GLN A 621 3.27 12.74 -0.83
CA GLN A 621 4.27 12.59 0.23
C GLN A 621 3.73 11.79 1.42
N GLU A 622 2.53 12.12 1.92
CA GLU A 622 1.91 11.35 3.01
C GLU A 622 1.62 9.90 2.61
N ILE A 623 1.18 9.68 1.37
CA ILE A 623 0.89 8.33 0.88
C ILE A 623 2.16 7.50 0.74
N THR A 624 3.24 8.09 0.24
CA THR A 624 4.56 7.46 0.15
C THR A 624 4.99 6.97 1.53
N ALA A 625 4.92 7.85 2.55
CA ALA A 625 5.27 7.51 3.92
C ALA A 625 4.39 6.39 4.50
N ALA A 626 3.06 6.46 4.32
CA ALA A 626 2.14 5.44 4.85
C ALA A 626 2.29 4.07 4.15
N THR A 627 2.63 4.07 2.85
CA THR A 627 2.87 2.82 2.09
C THR A 627 4.19 2.19 2.50
N ASP A 628 5.21 3.01 2.74
CA ASP A 628 6.51 2.56 3.23
C ASP A 628 6.43 2.02 4.66
N GLU A 629 5.69 2.69 5.56
CA GLU A 629 5.42 2.23 6.93
C GLU A 629 4.78 0.84 6.93
N LEU A 630 3.71 0.64 6.15
CA LEU A 630 3.05 -0.67 6.04
C LEU A 630 4.01 -1.75 5.53
N ARG A 631 4.86 -1.40 4.56
CA ARG A 631 5.86 -2.32 4.03
C ARG A 631 6.84 -2.72 5.12
N ARG A 632 7.38 -1.77 5.88
CA ARG A 632 8.30 -2.01 7.02
C ARG A 632 7.66 -2.90 8.08
N ASP A 633 6.39 -2.65 8.44
CA ASP A 633 5.65 -3.48 9.38
C ASP A 633 5.59 -4.95 8.89
N VAL A 634 5.38 -5.21 7.58
CA VAL A 634 5.42 -6.58 7.02
C VAL A 634 6.78 -7.23 7.24
N GLU A 635 7.87 -6.48 7.09
CA GLU A 635 9.23 -7.05 7.19
C GLU A 635 9.66 -7.29 8.62
N GLU A 636 9.34 -6.36 9.52
CA GLU A 636 9.58 -6.51 10.96
C GLU A 636 8.85 -7.74 11.48
N MET A 637 7.57 -7.89 11.10
CA MET A 637 6.77 -9.04 11.49
C MET A 637 7.26 -10.34 10.87
N ALA A 638 7.72 -10.31 9.61
CA ALA A 638 8.32 -11.48 8.97
C ALA A 638 9.61 -11.89 9.69
N ALA A 639 10.44 -10.93 10.11
CA ALA A 639 11.66 -11.18 10.87
C ALA A 639 11.37 -11.77 12.27
N LEU A 640 10.23 -11.40 12.86
CA LEU A 640 9.72 -11.97 14.12
C LEU A 640 9.00 -13.32 13.95
N GLY A 641 8.84 -13.80 12.71
CA GLY A 641 8.17 -15.07 12.42
C GLY A 641 6.66 -15.05 12.60
N LEU A 642 6.03 -13.87 12.52
CA LEU A 642 4.59 -13.70 12.67
C LEU A 642 3.83 -14.06 11.37
N THR A 643 2.60 -14.53 11.53
CA THR A 643 1.71 -14.95 10.44
C THR A 643 0.82 -13.80 9.95
N PRO A 644 0.20 -13.90 8.75
CA PRO A 644 -0.77 -12.91 8.29
C PRO A 644 -1.94 -12.68 9.25
N ARG A 645 -2.44 -13.70 9.95
CA ARG A 645 -3.51 -13.53 10.95
C ARG A 645 -3.07 -12.63 12.11
N GLN A 646 -1.78 -12.62 12.44
CA GLN A 646 -1.17 -11.76 13.46
C GLN A 646 -0.87 -10.35 12.92
N PHE A 647 -0.92 -10.14 11.59
CA PHE A 647 -0.64 -8.87 10.88
C PHE A 647 -1.69 -7.75 11.08
N GLY A 648 -2.50 -7.80 12.13
CA GLY A 648 -3.59 -6.84 12.40
C GLY A 648 -3.15 -5.43 12.82
N LEU A 649 -1.97 -5.00 12.40
CA LEU A 649 -1.23 -3.89 12.98
C LEU A 649 -1.43 -2.60 12.17
N LYS A 650 -2.20 -1.68 12.78
CA LYS A 650 -2.13 -0.21 12.68
C LYS A 650 -1.79 0.38 11.29
N VAL A 651 -2.74 1.06 10.64
CA VAL A 651 -2.38 1.98 9.52
C VAL A 651 -2.70 3.41 9.89
N ARG A 652 -1.70 4.28 9.77
CA ARG A 652 -1.79 5.73 9.97
C ARG A 652 -2.84 6.34 9.05
N THR A 653 -3.78 7.09 9.61
CA THR A 653 -4.66 7.95 8.82
C THR A 653 -4.07 9.35 8.69
N SER A 654 -4.18 9.89 7.48
CA SER A 654 -3.69 11.19 7.04
C SER A 654 -4.03 12.36 7.97
N SER A 655 -3.06 13.24 8.20
CA SER A 655 -3.26 14.57 8.79
C SER A 655 -4.09 15.51 7.91
N LEU A 656 -4.12 15.29 6.60
CA LEU A 656 -4.85 16.09 5.61
C LEU A 656 -6.32 15.66 5.41
N GLY A 657 -6.82 14.73 6.23
CA GLY A 657 -8.19 14.22 6.12
C GLY A 657 -8.41 13.28 4.91
N LEU A 658 -7.32 12.73 4.35
CA LEU A 658 -7.37 11.67 3.35
C LEU A 658 -7.69 10.33 4.04
N SER A 659 -8.64 9.59 3.47
CA SER A 659 -8.95 8.22 3.92
C SER A 659 -8.04 7.22 3.21
N ILE A 660 -7.55 6.21 3.93
CA ILE A 660 -6.66 5.17 3.37
C ILE A 660 -7.31 4.47 2.18
N THR A 661 -8.58 4.08 2.32
CA THR A 661 -9.39 3.56 1.21
C THR A 661 -10.84 4.04 1.38
N ALA A 662 -11.70 3.72 0.42
CA ALA A 662 -13.09 4.16 0.45
C ALA A 662 -13.80 3.70 1.73
N ALA A 663 -14.65 4.55 2.31
CA ALA A 663 -15.27 4.29 3.62
C ALA A 663 -16.09 2.98 3.68
N ASN A 664 -16.63 2.52 2.55
CA ASN A 664 -17.32 1.23 2.44
C ASN A 664 -16.36 0.02 2.45
N LYS A 665 -15.11 0.20 2.02
CA LYS A 665 -14.05 -0.83 2.07
C LYS A 665 -13.39 -0.96 3.44
N MET A 666 -13.53 0.06 4.31
CA MET A 666 -12.96 0.08 5.68
C MET A 666 -13.97 -0.29 6.77
N ARG A 667 -15.18 -0.76 6.43
CA ARG A 667 -16.25 -0.95 7.42
C ARG A 667 -15.95 -2.02 8.46
N GLN A 668 -15.05 -2.96 8.15
CA GLN A 668 -14.56 -3.99 9.06
C GLN A 668 -13.37 -3.50 9.94
N GLY A 669 -12.81 -2.31 9.66
CA GLY A 669 -11.73 -1.72 10.47
C GLY A 669 -12.25 -0.71 11.49
N THR A 670 -11.88 -0.89 12.76
CA THR A 670 -12.18 0.06 13.85
C THR A 670 -11.16 1.21 13.86
N LYS A 671 -11.61 2.46 13.84
CA LYS A 671 -10.71 3.62 13.99
C LYS A 671 -10.26 3.77 15.45
N VAL A 672 -8.96 3.71 15.71
CA VAL A 672 -8.36 3.96 17.02
C VAL A 672 -7.43 5.16 16.92
N ARG A 673 -7.68 6.20 17.71
CA ARG A 673 -6.81 7.39 17.76
C ARG A 673 -5.71 7.15 18.80
N LEU A 674 -4.45 7.03 18.37
CA LEU A 674 -3.30 6.86 19.28
C LEU A 674 -2.47 8.14 19.30
N SER A 675 -2.98 9.14 20.01
CA SER A 675 -2.18 10.26 20.51
C SER A 675 -2.77 10.67 21.85
N TYR A 676 -1.94 10.76 22.88
CA TYR A 676 -2.35 11.22 24.21
C TYR A 676 -2.02 12.71 24.44
N SER A 677 -1.50 13.41 23.42
CA SER A 677 -1.18 14.85 23.47
C SER A 677 -2.42 15.69 23.79
N GLY A 678 -2.37 16.43 24.91
CA GLY A 678 -3.48 17.25 25.40
C GLY A 678 -4.72 16.45 25.86
N GLU A 679 -4.61 15.13 25.99
CA GLU A 679 -5.70 14.24 26.38
C GLU A 679 -5.66 13.86 27.87
N LEU A 680 -6.73 13.23 28.33
CA LEU A 680 -6.83 12.63 29.66
C LEU A 680 -7.21 11.15 29.51
N ALA A 681 -6.28 10.28 29.87
CA ALA A 681 -6.53 8.84 29.96
C ALA A 681 -7.05 8.52 31.37
N GLU A 682 -8.27 8.01 31.50
CA GLU A 682 -8.89 7.79 32.81
C GLU A 682 -9.64 6.45 32.91
N SER A 683 -9.31 5.60 33.89
CA SER A 683 -9.92 4.29 34.10
C SER A 683 -11.39 4.41 34.54
N THR A 684 -12.32 3.82 33.79
CA THR A 684 -13.76 3.85 34.11
C THR A 684 -14.42 2.48 34.17
N ILE A 685 -13.72 1.44 33.70
CA ILE A 685 -14.16 0.04 33.71
C ILE A 685 -13.12 -0.77 34.48
N PHE A 686 -13.58 -1.50 35.49
CA PHE A 686 -12.75 -2.33 36.35
C PHE A 686 -13.19 -3.79 36.21
N PRO A 687 -12.31 -4.69 35.74
CA PRO A 687 -12.57 -6.12 35.80
C PRO A 687 -12.52 -6.58 37.26
N LEU A 688 -13.46 -7.43 37.66
CA LEU A 688 -13.57 -7.99 39.01
C LEU A 688 -13.11 -9.46 39.07
N GLY A 689 -13.05 -10.15 37.93
CA GLY A 689 -12.60 -11.55 37.82
C GLY A 689 -11.08 -11.71 37.72
N ASN A 690 -10.63 -12.97 37.63
CA ASN A 690 -9.26 -13.41 37.32
C ASN A 690 -8.15 -12.80 38.21
N GLY A 691 -8.49 -12.40 39.43
CA GLY A 691 -7.54 -11.81 40.37
C GLY A 691 -7.04 -10.41 39.99
N VAL A 692 -7.54 -9.80 38.91
CA VAL A 692 -7.08 -8.51 38.38
C VAL A 692 -7.10 -7.38 39.43
N PRO A 693 -8.15 -7.21 40.26
CA PRO A 693 -8.13 -6.20 41.31
C PRO A 693 -6.94 -6.33 42.28
N LYS A 694 -6.58 -7.56 42.64
CA LYS A 694 -5.45 -7.82 43.52
C LYS A 694 -4.13 -7.51 42.83
N LYS A 695 -3.93 -8.00 41.60
CA LYS A 695 -2.73 -7.70 40.81
C LYS A 695 -2.50 -6.19 40.64
N ASN A 696 -3.55 -5.43 40.33
CA ASN A 696 -3.46 -3.98 40.20
C ASN A 696 -3.17 -3.28 41.53
N PHE A 697 -3.67 -3.81 42.65
CA PHE A 697 -3.35 -3.33 43.98
C PHE A 697 -1.89 -3.63 44.37
N ASP A 698 -1.43 -4.85 44.14
CA ASP A 698 -0.04 -5.27 44.36
C ASP A 698 0.93 -4.43 43.48
N ASN A 699 0.56 -4.15 42.23
CA ASN A 699 1.29 -3.25 41.33
C ASN A 699 1.39 -1.82 41.91
N LEU A 700 0.28 -1.29 42.43
CA LEU A 700 0.29 0.01 43.10
C LEU A 700 1.21 0.00 44.33
N GLU A 701 1.14 -1.03 45.18
CA GLU A 701 2.02 -1.14 46.36
C GLU A 701 3.49 -1.17 45.97
N ALA A 702 3.85 -1.96 44.95
CA ALA A 702 5.21 -2.02 44.42
C ALA A 702 5.66 -0.67 43.85
N PHE A 703 4.79 0.02 43.10
CA PHE A 703 5.07 1.35 42.56
C PHE A 703 5.34 2.37 43.67
N VAL A 704 4.50 2.39 44.70
CA VAL A 704 4.66 3.31 45.84
C VAL A 704 5.91 3.00 46.65
N ALA A 705 6.22 1.73 46.86
CA ALA A 705 7.47 1.33 47.53
C ALA A 705 8.70 1.83 46.76
N ARG A 706 8.70 1.77 45.41
CA ARG A 706 9.78 2.33 44.58
C ARG A 706 9.88 3.85 44.72
N LEU A 707 8.75 4.57 44.69
CA LEU A 707 8.75 6.02 44.88
C LEU A 707 9.30 6.43 46.26
N LEU A 708 8.96 5.68 47.32
CA LEU A 708 9.45 5.91 48.68
C LEU A 708 10.96 5.70 48.83
N GLN A 709 11.55 4.79 48.06
CA GLN A 709 13.01 4.60 48.04
C GLN A 709 13.75 5.81 47.44
N GLN A 710 13.10 6.55 46.54
CA GLN A 710 13.68 7.74 45.90
C GLN A 710 13.47 9.00 46.74
N ALA A 711 12.26 9.23 47.22
CA ALA A 711 11.92 10.39 48.03
C ALA A 711 10.68 10.17 48.91
N PRO A 712 10.64 10.76 50.12
CA PRO A 712 9.42 10.77 50.92
C PRO A 712 8.33 11.62 50.24
N PRO A 713 7.04 11.22 50.30
CA PRO A 713 5.95 12.01 49.74
C PRO A 713 5.73 13.30 50.51
N GLN A 714 5.30 14.33 49.81
CA GLN A 714 4.61 15.45 50.45
C GLN A 714 3.19 15.00 50.82
N VAL A 715 2.87 15.03 52.11
CA VAL A 715 1.53 14.70 52.62
C VAL A 715 0.65 15.95 52.62
N ASP A 716 -0.50 15.86 51.97
CA ASP A 716 -1.51 16.92 51.96
C ASP A 716 -2.29 16.90 53.29
N GLU A 717 -2.05 17.89 54.17
CA GLU A 717 -2.60 17.91 55.53
C GLU A 717 -4.13 17.89 55.59
N GLY A 718 -4.81 18.43 54.57
CA GLY A 718 -6.26 18.48 54.51
C GLY A 718 -6.91 17.18 54.05
N THR A 719 -6.24 16.39 53.21
CA THR A 719 -6.83 15.19 52.57
C THR A 719 -6.12 13.87 52.93
N GLY A 720 -4.90 13.95 53.44
CA GLY A 720 -3.99 12.82 53.63
C GLY A 720 -3.45 12.26 52.32
N ALA A 721 -3.56 12.98 51.20
CA ALA A 721 -3.05 12.53 49.91
C ALA A 721 -1.52 12.54 49.89
N LEU A 722 -0.92 11.58 49.19
CA LEU A 722 0.53 11.47 49.02
C LEU A 722 0.92 12.03 47.66
N VAL A 723 1.91 12.91 47.62
CA VAL A 723 2.34 13.60 46.39
C VAL A 723 3.85 13.49 46.22
N TRP A 724 4.26 13.02 45.04
CA TRP A 724 5.64 13.08 44.55
C TRP A 724 5.70 14.01 43.35
N LYS A 725 6.73 14.85 43.31
CA LYS A 725 7.02 15.76 42.20
C LYS A 725 8.34 15.36 41.56
N SER A 726 8.52 15.72 40.30
CA SER A 726 9.74 15.44 39.52
C SER A 726 10.03 13.94 39.42
N VAL A 727 8.99 13.11 39.30
CA VAL A 727 9.15 11.67 39.08
C VAL A 727 9.57 11.45 37.61
N PRO A 728 10.66 10.70 37.34
CA PRO A 728 11.09 10.42 35.97
C PRO A 728 10.04 9.66 35.15
N ALA A 729 10.02 9.91 33.85
CA ALA A 729 9.11 9.26 32.91
C ALA A 729 9.17 7.72 32.97
N GLU A 730 10.37 7.15 33.10
CA GLU A 730 10.56 5.70 33.14
C GLU A 730 10.01 5.07 34.42
N GLU A 731 10.09 5.77 35.56
CA GLU A 731 9.50 5.29 36.81
C GLU A 731 7.99 5.20 36.70
N VAL A 732 7.34 6.12 36.00
CA VAL A 732 5.90 6.06 35.75
C VAL A 732 5.54 4.97 34.72
N ALA A 733 6.31 4.88 33.64
CA ALA A 733 6.08 3.91 32.57
C ALA A 733 6.27 2.46 33.06
N ALA A 734 7.45 2.12 33.55
CA ALA A 734 7.79 0.78 34.02
C ALA A 734 7.23 0.47 35.41
N GLY A 735 7.16 1.48 36.29
CA GLY A 735 6.71 1.29 37.67
C GLY A 735 5.21 1.13 37.82
N PHE A 736 4.39 1.65 36.90
CA PHE A 736 2.94 1.57 36.99
C PHE A 736 2.27 1.03 35.72
N PHE A 737 2.48 1.67 34.57
CA PHE A 737 1.69 1.40 33.36
C PHE A 737 1.98 0.05 32.70
N ASP A 738 3.23 -0.42 32.69
CA ASP A 738 3.57 -1.71 32.07
C ASP A 738 2.88 -2.90 32.75
N SER A 739 2.65 -2.81 34.05
CA SER A 739 2.08 -3.89 34.88
C SER A 739 0.61 -3.68 35.25
N TYR A 740 0.01 -2.55 34.86
CA TYR A 740 -1.40 -2.29 35.13
C TYR A 740 -2.30 -3.05 34.14
N GLU A 741 -3.22 -3.86 34.65
CA GLU A 741 -4.18 -4.64 33.87
C GLU A 741 -5.51 -3.85 33.71
N ALA A 742 -5.75 -3.32 32.51
CA ALA A 742 -7.00 -2.64 32.16
C ALA A 742 -8.07 -3.61 31.62
N ALA A 743 -9.35 -3.26 31.73
CA ALA A 743 -10.43 -4.03 31.09
C ALA A 743 -10.23 -4.13 29.56
N ARG A 744 -10.40 -5.33 28.98
CA ARG A 744 -10.18 -5.60 27.55
C ARG A 744 -10.99 -4.66 26.66
N GLU A 745 -12.21 -4.32 27.08
CA GLU A 745 -13.15 -3.47 26.35
C GLU A 745 -12.84 -1.96 26.48
N SER A 746 -11.82 -1.57 27.26
CA SER A 746 -11.42 -0.17 27.41
C SER A 746 -10.57 0.31 26.23
N SER A 747 -11.23 0.63 25.12
CA SER A 747 -10.56 1.05 23.87
C SER A 747 -9.73 2.34 23.97
N ARG A 748 -9.99 3.18 24.97
CA ARG A 748 -9.23 4.42 25.21
C ARG A 748 -8.04 4.24 26.16
N ILE A 749 -7.91 3.07 26.79
CA ILE A 749 -6.96 2.82 27.86
C ILE A 749 -6.23 1.53 27.59
N ARG A 750 -5.01 1.68 27.11
CA ARG A 750 -4.09 0.58 26.86
C ARG A 750 -2.79 0.91 27.58
N PRO A 751 -2.59 0.40 28.80
CA PRO A 751 -1.46 0.78 29.66
C PRO A 751 -0.10 0.66 28.97
N LYS A 752 0.15 -0.39 28.18
CA LYS A 752 1.37 -0.54 27.37
C LYS A 752 1.57 0.55 26.29
N PHE A 753 0.51 1.07 25.68
CA PHE A 753 0.62 2.19 24.74
C PHE A 753 0.82 3.51 25.46
N ILE A 754 0.23 3.67 26.64
CA ILE A 754 0.50 4.82 27.50
C ILE A 754 1.99 4.81 27.89
N SER A 755 2.55 3.69 28.34
CA SER A 755 3.97 3.59 28.69
C SER A 755 4.88 3.84 27.48
N GLY A 756 4.55 3.28 26.30
CA GLY A 756 5.27 3.56 25.05
C GLY A 756 5.28 5.04 24.68
N TYR A 757 4.11 5.70 24.75
CA TYR A 757 3.99 7.14 24.50
C TYR A 757 4.83 7.97 25.48
N ILE A 758 4.80 7.63 26.77
CA ILE A 758 5.60 8.29 27.81
C ILE A 758 7.09 8.21 27.48
N ARG A 759 7.59 7.02 27.15
CA ARG A 759 9.00 6.80 26.78
C ARG A 759 9.40 7.54 25.51
N GLN A 760 8.52 7.54 24.50
CA GLN A 760 8.79 8.23 23.24
C GLN A 760 8.93 9.74 23.46
N CYS A 761 7.99 10.38 24.15
CA CYS A 761 8.05 11.81 24.46
C CYS A 761 9.27 12.15 25.34
N ALA A 762 9.63 11.29 26.30
CA ALA A 762 10.79 11.46 27.15
C ALA A 762 12.11 11.55 26.36
N ARG A 763 12.26 10.80 25.27
CA ARG A 763 13.44 10.87 24.39
C ARG A 763 13.65 12.26 23.77
N PHE A 764 12.57 13.02 23.59
CA PHE A 764 12.60 14.36 23.01
C PHE A 764 12.51 15.46 24.08
N GLY A 765 12.73 15.13 25.37
CA GLY A 765 12.69 16.10 26.46
C GLY A 765 11.29 16.53 26.90
N GLU A 766 10.23 15.86 26.44
CA GLU A 766 8.85 16.06 26.91
C GLU A 766 8.48 15.01 27.97
N LEU A 767 7.44 15.26 28.77
CA LEU A 767 6.94 14.35 29.81
C LEU A 767 7.98 13.89 30.85
N GLY A 768 9.10 14.62 31.02
CA GLY A 768 10.19 14.22 31.90
C GLY A 768 9.93 14.39 33.40
N ASN A 769 9.04 15.31 33.80
CA ASN A 769 8.85 15.73 35.19
C ASN A 769 7.42 15.44 35.69
N TRP A 770 7.13 14.17 36.00
CA TRP A 770 5.80 13.76 36.46
C TRP A 770 5.50 14.25 37.86
N THR A 771 4.26 14.71 38.05
CA THR A 771 3.64 14.74 39.37
C THR A 771 2.79 13.49 39.55
N VAL A 772 3.07 12.70 40.58
CA VAL A 772 2.30 11.52 40.95
C VAL A 772 1.57 11.81 42.25
N ARG A 773 0.24 11.68 42.26
CA ARG A 773 -0.58 11.91 43.46
C ARG A 773 -1.51 10.72 43.71
N ILE A 774 -1.42 10.18 44.91
CA ILE A 774 -2.36 9.18 45.44
C ILE A 774 -3.43 9.94 46.19
N VAL A 775 -4.64 9.93 45.62
CA VAL A 775 -5.76 10.69 46.16
C VAL A 775 -6.35 9.96 47.35
N SER A 776 -6.38 10.66 48.49
CA SER A 776 -7.01 10.23 49.73
C SER A 776 -8.16 11.17 50.08
N ARG A 777 -9.18 10.67 50.78
CA ARG A 777 -10.17 11.48 51.48
C ARG A 777 -10.28 11.01 52.92
N ARG A 778 -9.74 11.78 53.85
CA ARG A 778 -10.02 11.64 55.28
C ARG A 778 -11.25 12.49 55.60
N ASP A 779 -12.42 11.87 55.65
CA ASP A 779 -13.54 12.50 56.35
C ASP A 779 -13.18 12.48 57.84
N GLY A 780 -13.23 13.62 58.52
CA GLY A 780 -12.79 13.80 59.92
C GLY A 780 -13.64 13.10 60.98
N ALA A 781 -13.98 11.82 60.78
CA ALA A 781 -14.60 10.95 61.77
C ALA A 781 -13.70 9.74 62.02
N GLU A 782 -13.61 9.34 63.28
CA GLU A 782 -12.72 8.32 63.82
C GLU A 782 -12.68 7.02 63.01
N THR A 783 -11.51 6.38 63.09
CA THR A 783 -11.08 5.11 62.50
C THR A 783 -12.14 4.02 62.61
N ASP A 784 -12.84 3.82 61.49
CA ASP A 784 -13.53 2.57 61.17
C ASP A 784 -12.61 1.83 60.20
N ASP A 785 -12.06 0.67 60.60
CA ASP A 785 -11.02 -0.11 59.88
C ASP A 785 -11.40 -0.51 58.43
N LEU A 786 -12.63 -0.21 58.02
CA LEU A 786 -13.19 -0.50 56.69
C LEU A 786 -13.09 0.66 55.68
N ARG A 787 -12.50 1.81 56.04
CA ARG A 787 -12.49 3.03 55.19
C ARG A 787 -11.12 3.48 54.67
N ALA A 788 -10.05 2.86 55.11
CA ALA A 788 -8.69 3.17 54.67
C ALA A 788 -7.86 1.89 54.52
N VAL A 789 -6.81 1.94 53.70
CA VAL A 789 -5.84 0.85 53.56
C VAL A 789 -4.45 1.35 53.91
N GLY A 790 -3.64 0.48 54.51
CA GLY A 790 -2.20 0.70 54.61
C GLY A 790 -1.58 0.53 53.24
N LEU A 791 -0.88 1.56 52.76
CA LEU A 791 -0.14 1.55 51.50
C LEU A 791 1.31 1.94 51.81
N ALA A 792 2.20 0.95 51.82
CA ALA A 792 3.63 1.11 52.12
C ALA A 792 3.91 1.95 53.40
N GLY A 793 3.21 1.67 54.50
CA GLY A 793 3.38 2.37 55.78
C GLY A 793 2.57 3.66 55.95
N HIS A 794 1.78 4.07 54.95
CA HIS A 794 0.89 5.24 55.02
C HIS A 794 -0.58 4.83 54.97
N THR A 795 -1.45 5.53 55.73
CA THR A 795 -2.90 5.30 55.70
C THR A 795 -3.57 6.18 54.64
N VAL A 796 -4.12 5.55 53.60
CA VAL A 796 -4.82 6.19 52.46
C VAL A 796 -6.31 5.86 52.51
N GLY A 797 -7.16 6.89 52.53
CA GLY A 797 -8.61 6.73 52.57
C GLY A 797 -9.22 6.38 51.20
N PHE A 798 -10.27 5.56 51.19
CA PHE A 798 -10.96 5.20 49.96
C PHE A 798 -11.78 6.34 49.36
N VAL A 799 -11.94 6.30 48.05
CA VAL A 799 -12.77 7.22 47.28
C VAL A 799 -14.02 6.51 46.77
N THR A 800 -15.19 7.04 47.12
CA THR A 800 -16.46 6.52 46.60
C THR A 800 -16.76 7.11 45.23
N ARG A 801 -17.14 6.24 44.27
CA ARG A 801 -17.61 6.63 42.94
C ARG A 801 -18.95 5.97 42.64
N ALA A 802 -19.90 6.76 42.14
CA ALA A 802 -21.19 6.23 41.74
C ALA A 802 -21.03 5.31 40.52
N ALA A 803 -21.66 4.14 40.57
CA ALA A 803 -21.78 3.25 39.44
C ALA A 803 -22.45 3.97 38.26
N SER A 804 -22.04 3.64 37.04
CA SER A 804 -22.67 4.16 35.83
C SER A 804 -24.12 3.67 35.72
N LYS A 805 -25.07 4.60 35.52
CA LYS A 805 -26.50 4.26 35.31
C LYS A 805 -26.78 3.59 33.96
N THR A 806 -25.83 3.66 33.03
CA THR A 806 -25.97 3.16 31.65
C THR A 806 -24.89 2.14 31.27
N GLY A 807 -23.88 1.92 32.11
CA GLY A 807 -22.82 0.95 31.85
C GLY A 807 -23.17 -0.41 32.45
N LEU A 808 -22.97 -1.50 31.70
CA LEU A 808 -23.19 -2.86 32.22
C LEU A 808 -22.44 -3.07 33.53
N GLN A 809 -23.17 -3.59 34.51
CA GLN A 809 -22.68 -4.05 35.79
C GLN A 809 -22.88 -5.57 35.80
N SER A 810 -21.86 -6.33 36.17
CA SER A 810 -21.95 -7.80 36.30
C SER A 810 -21.19 -8.24 37.56
N GLU A 811 -21.21 -9.54 37.85
CA GLU A 811 -20.36 -10.14 38.89
C GLU A 811 -18.87 -10.01 38.55
N THR A 812 -18.54 -10.03 37.25
CA THR A 812 -17.17 -9.94 36.72
C THR A 812 -16.71 -8.51 36.42
N ARG A 813 -17.57 -7.49 36.58
CA ARG A 813 -17.28 -6.12 36.12
C ARG A 813 -17.93 -5.00 36.94
N HIS A 814 -17.16 -3.93 37.16
CA HIS A 814 -17.67 -2.67 37.72
C HIS A 814 -17.37 -1.49 36.79
N THR A 815 -18.40 -0.72 36.43
CA THR A 815 -18.24 0.47 35.58
C THR A 815 -18.69 1.73 36.32
N ILE A 816 -17.84 2.75 36.36
CA ILE A 816 -18.13 4.06 36.94
C ILE A 816 -18.25 5.13 35.85
N LYS A 817 -18.89 6.25 36.17
CA LYS A 817 -19.03 7.36 35.20
C LYS A 817 -17.69 8.08 34.93
N ARG A 818 -16.88 8.26 35.98
CA ARG A 818 -15.62 9.00 35.94
C ARG A 818 -14.79 8.69 37.18
N VAL A 819 -13.49 8.52 37.03
CA VAL A 819 -12.57 8.38 38.18
C VAL A 819 -12.07 9.74 38.67
N LEU A 820 -11.75 10.64 37.74
CA LEU A 820 -11.26 11.99 38.03
C LEU A 820 -12.31 12.85 38.76
N SER A 821 -11.92 13.46 39.89
CA SER A 821 -12.62 14.66 40.39
C SER A 821 -12.02 15.90 39.73
N PRO A 822 -12.82 16.79 39.09
CA PRO A 822 -12.28 17.87 38.25
C PRO A 822 -11.27 18.82 38.93
N ARG A 823 -11.36 19.01 40.26
CA ARG A 823 -10.41 19.83 41.02
C ARG A 823 -9.01 19.22 41.06
N ASP A 824 -8.92 17.89 41.08
CA ASP A 824 -7.67 17.15 41.25
C ASP A 824 -6.72 17.35 40.06
N GLU A 825 -7.27 17.53 38.84
CA GLU A 825 -6.50 17.74 37.59
C GLU A 825 -5.69 19.04 37.59
N SER A 826 -5.98 19.97 38.51
CA SER A 826 -5.36 21.29 38.57
C SER A 826 -4.37 21.47 39.73
N LEU A 827 -4.20 20.45 40.58
CA LEU A 827 -3.46 20.56 41.85
C LEU A 827 -1.94 20.61 41.69
N ASP A 828 -1.42 20.26 40.52
CA ASP A 828 0.00 20.33 40.19
C ASP A 828 0.40 21.61 39.43
N LEU A 829 -0.56 22.45 39.06
CA LEU A 829 -0.32 23.74 38.42
C LEU A 829 0.15 24.78 39.44
N ASP A 830 1.09 25.63 39.04
CA ASP A 830 1.42 26.82 39.81
C ASP A 830 0.31 27.88 39.77
N GLU A 831 0.42 28.93 40.59
CA GLU A 831 -0.62 29.96 40.69
C GLU A 831 -0.88 30.70 39.37
N THR A 832 0.18 30.92 38.58
CA THR A 832 0.11 31.59 37.27
C THR A 832 -0.59 30.70 36.25
N GLN A 833 -0.18 29.44 36.14
CA GLN A 833 -0.80 28.42 35.29
C GLN A 833 -2.27 28.21 35.67
N ARG A 834 -2.57 28.12 36.97
CA ARG A 834 -3.94 27.91 37.47
C ARG A 834 -4.86 29.08 37.11
N LYS A 835 -4.38 30.31 37.24
CA LYS A 835 -5.13 31.51 36.84
C LYS A 835 -5.34 31.54 35.33
N ALA A 836 -4.29 31.32 34.54
CA ALA A 836 -4.38 31.26 33.07
C ALA A 836 -5.33 30.15 32.59
N ALA A 837 -5.29 28.99 33.24
CA ALA A 837 -6.17 27.86 32.93
C ALA A 837 -7.63 28.17 33.24
N LEU A 838 -7.90 28.88 34.35
CA LEU A 838 -9.26 29.29 34.72
C LEU A 838 -9.81 30.31 33.74
N ASP A 839 -9.00 31.32 33.37
CA ASP A 839 -9.39 32.34 32.39
C ASP A 839 -9.60 31.74 31.00
N ALA A 840 -8.76 30.79 30.57
CA ALA A 840 -8.96 30.03 29.33
C ALA A 840 -10.20 29.12 29.38
N THR A 841 -10.48 28.51 30.53
CA THR A 841 -11.69 27.68 30.73
C THR A 841 -12.97 28.54 30.68
N ARG A 842 -12.95 29.74 31.26
CA ARG A 842 -14.06 30.72 31.18
C ARG A 842 -14.28 31.19 29.75
N ARG A 843 -13.23 31.62 29.05
CA ARG A 843 -13.30 31.97 27.62
C ARG A 843 -13.87 30.84 26.76
N ALA A 844 -13.42 29.60 26.99
CA ALA A 844 -13.95 28.44 26.27
C ALA A 844 -15.41 28.09 26.61
N ALA A 845 -15.96 28.64 27.70
CA ALA A 845 -17.34 28.45 28.15
C ALA A 845 -18.27 29.62 27.77
N GLU A 846 -17.73 30.76 27.33
CA GLU A 846 -18.51 31.91 26.85
C GLU A 846 -19.50 31.49 25.75
N GLY A 847 -20.74 31.96 25.87
CA GLY A 847 -21.84 31.61 24.95
C GLY A 847 -22.38 30.18 25.04
N LYS A 848 -21.84 29.32 25.92
CA LYS A 848 -22.35 27.95 26.12
C LYS A 848 -23.34 27.91 27.27
N LEU A 849 -24.45 27.19 27.05
CA LEU A 849 -25.45 26.94 28.09
C LEU A 849 -25.21 25.60 28.78
N LYS A 850 -25.55 25.52 30.07
CA LYS A 850 -25.72 24.29 30.81
C LYS A 850 -26.98 23.56 30.32
N ARG A 851 -27.13 22.29 30.71
CA ARG A 851 -28.28 21.44 30.33
C ARG A 851 -29.63 21.94 30.88
N ASN A 852 -29.62 22.88 31.82
CA ASN A 852 -30.77 23.57 32.40
C ASN A 852 -31.03 24.96 31.77
N GLY A 853 -30.31 25.34 30.70
CA GLY A 853 -30.52 26.60 29.98
C GLY A 853 -29.78 27.83 30.54
N GLU A 854 -29.06 27.70 31.66
CA GLU A 854 -28.26 28.80 32.22
C GLU A 854 -26.90 28.96 31.51
N PRO A 855 -26.32 30.17 31.48
CA PRO A 855 -24.93 30.36 31.06
C PRO A 855 -23.95 29.48 31.85
N ARG A 856 -22.99 28.89 31.15
CA ARG A 856 -21.94 28.07 31.75
C ARG A 856 -20.84 28.97 32.29
N ASP A 857 -20.78 29.10 33.62
CA ASP A 857 -19.71 29.80 34.33
C ASP A 857 -18.84 28.82 35.15
N PRO A 858 -17.68 28.39 34.62
CA PRO A 858 -16.79 27.47 35.31
C PRO A 858 -16.06 28.16 36.47
N SER A 859 -16.21 27.63 37.68
CA SER A 859 -15.47 28.06 38.88
C SER A 859 -14.14 27.33 39.09
N VAL A 860 -13.83 26.36 38.24
CA VAL A 860 -12.61 25.55 38.28
C VAL A 860 -12.04 25.36 36.88
N PRO A 861 -10.70 25.40 36.70
CA PRO A 861 -10.07 25.11 35.41
C PRO A 861 -10.27 23.63 35.05
N THR A 862 -10.61 23.32 33.79
CA THR A 862 -10.91 21.93 33.37
C THR A 862 -10.60 21.66 31.91
N GLY A 863 -10.29 20.41 31.57
CA GLY A 863 -10.24 19.91 30.20
C GLY A 863 -9.07 20.44 29.37
N ALA A 864 -9.26 20.52 28.05
CA ALA A 864 -8.21 20.97 27.12
C ALA A 864 -7.64 22.37 27.44
N PRO A 865 -8.44 23.39 27.82
CA PRO A 865 -7.90 24.69 28.22
C PRO A 865 -6.92 24.63 29.40
N LEU A 866 -7.16 23.72 30.37
CA LEU A 866 -6.25 23.48 31.48
C LEU A 866 -4.95 22.84 30.99
N ARG A 867 -5.03 21.78 30.18
CA ARG A 867 -3.85 21.04 29.70
C ARG A 867 -2.97 21.85 28.78
N ALA A 868 -3.53 22.83 28.08
CA ALA A 868 -2.78 23.79 27.27
C ALA A 868 -1.90 24.74 28.10
N GLN A 869 -2.13 24.85 29.42
CA GLN A 869 -1.28 25.66 30.31
C GLN A 869 -0.19 24.83 31.01
N ARG A 870 -0.18 23.51 30.84
CA ARG A 870 0.90 22.64 31.31
C ARG A 870 2.11 22.82 30.39
N ARG A 871 3.31 22.81 30.96
CA ARG A 871 4.53 22.69 30.16
C ARG A 871 4.61 21.30 29.55
N THR A 872 5.30 21.15 28.42
CA THR A 872 5.49 19.87 27.72
C THR A 872 6.15 18.80 28.61
N ASP A 873 6.93 19.22 29.60
CA ASP A 873 7.59 18.36 30.58
C ASP A 873 6.76 18.06 31.83
N GLN A 874 5.53 18.60 31.97
CA GLN A 874 4.72 18.60 33.20
C GLN A 874 3.43 17.74 33.10
N PRO A 875 3.54 16.40 33.03
CA PRO A 875 2.41 15.49 33.13
C PRO A 875 1.98 15.22 34.58
N LEU A 876 0.73 14.80 34.73
CA LEU A 876 0.12 14.45 36.01
C LEU A 876 -0.45 13.04 35.98
N LEU A 877 -0.06 12.21 36.95
CA LEU A 877 -0.70 10.93 37.24
C LEU A 877 -1.44 10.99 38.58
N LEU A 878 -2.75 10.76 38.54
CA LEU A 878 -3.61 10.64 39.71
C LEU A 878 -4.00 9.18 39.91
N LEU A 879 -3.79 8.66 41.12
CA LEU A 879 -4.14 7.29 41.50
C LEU A 879 -5.21 7.33 42.58
N TYR A 880 -6.24 6.50 42.41
CA TYR A 880 -7.43 6.46 43.24
C TYR A 880 -7.65 5.04 43.77
N LEU A 881 -7.80 4.91 45.08
CA LEU A 881 -8.27 3.68 45.70
C LEU A 881 -9.79 3.75 45.85
N ILE A 882 -10.51 2.99 45.04
CA ILE A 882 -11.96 2.99 44.99
C ILE A 882 -12.49 1.81 45.82
N LYS A 883 -13.46 2.07 46.71
CA LYS A 883 -14.12 1.01 47.47
C LYS A 883 -14.78 0.02 46.49
N ALA A 884 -14.42 -1.27 46.59
CA ALA A 884 -15.02 -2.31 45.76
C ALA A 884 -16.53 -2.42 46.05
N PRO A 885 -17.37 -2.71 45.04
CA PRO A 885 -18.80 -2.86 45.26
C PRO A 885 -19.06 -4.11 46.13
N GLU A 886 -19.96 -4.00 47.11
CA GLU A 886 -20.21 -5.07 48.12
C GLU A 886 -20.52 -6.43 47.48
N ARG A 887 -21.24 -6.42 46.35
CA ARG A 887 -21.56 -7.62 45.55
C ARG A 887 -20.35 -8.39 45.01
N SER A 888 -19.16 -7.79 44.98
CA SER A 888 -17.96 -8.43 44.40
C SER A 888 -17.22 -9.35 45.36
N GLY A 889 -17.50 -9.29 46.67
CA GLY A 889 -16.77 -10.07 47.68
C GLY A 889 -15.26 -9.75 47.79
N LEU A 890 -14.76 -8.74 47.07
CA LEU A 890 -13.35 -8.37 47.06
C LEU A 890 -12.91 -7.75 48.39
N LYS A 891 -11.76 -8.20 48.88
CA LYS A 891 -11.11 -7.66 50.09
C LYS A 891 -10.08 -6.56 49.81
N VAL A 892 -9.78 -6.30 48.53
CA VAL A 892 -8.86 -5.26 48.07
C VAL A 892 -9.63 -4.14 47.38
N PRO A 893 -9.16 -2.89 47.44
CA PRO A 893 -9.77 -1.79 46.71
C PRO A 893 -9.52 -1.92 45.20
N LEU A 894 -10.37 -1.28 44.41
CA LEU A 894 -10.13 -1.13 42.97
C LEU A 894 -9.15 0.04 42.77
N VAL A 895 -8.04 -0.21 42.07
CA VAL A 895 -7.09 0.84 41.70
C VAL A 895 -7.54 1.49 40.40
N GLY A 896 -7.87 2.78 40.45
CA GLY A 896 -8.15 3.59 39.26
C GLY A 896 -7.10 4.66 39.05
N PHE A 897 -6.91 5.09 37.81
CA PHE A 897 -5.96 6.14 37.46
C PHE A 897 -6.57 7.19 36.53
N ALA A 898 -6.01 8.40 36.59
CA ALA A 898 -6.19 9.44 35.60
C ALA A 898 -4.83 10.07 35.25
N ALA A 899 -4.40 9.94 34.00
CA ALA A 899 -3.19 10.55 33.47
C ALA A 899 -3.55 11.74 32.58
N SER A 900 -3.12 12.94 32.97
CA SER A 900 -3.37 14.20 32.26
C SER A 900 -2.10 14.66 31.57
N PHE A 901 -2.14 14.71 30.24
CA PHE A 901 -0.97 15.02 29.42
C PHE A 901 -0.99 16.48 28.94
N PRO A 902 0.16 17.17 28.91
CA PRO A 902 0.31 18.44 28.20
C PRO A 902 0.14 18.26 26.68
N PHE A 903 -0.02 19.37 25.97
CA PHE A 903 0.09 19.34 24.50
C PHE A 903 1.56 19.20 24.11
N SER A 904 1.87 18.15 23.35
CA SER A 904 3.19 17.91 22.76
C SER A 904 3.47 18.91 21.63
N GLY A 905 4.72 19.37 21.53
CA GLY A 905 5.21 20.17 20.40
C GLY A 905 5.56 19.32 19.17
N LEU A 906 5.61 17.99 19.32
CA LEU A 906 6.12 17.06 18.30
C LEU A 906 5.03 16.42 17.43
N GLN A 907 3.74 16.45 17.82
CA GLN A 907 2.71 15.68 17.13
C GLN A 907 1.35 16.39 16.96
N GLY A 908 0.89 16.44 15.70
CA GLY A 908 -0.53 16.51 15.34
C GLY A 908 -1.23 15.17 15.59
N LYS A 909 -2.51 15.21 15.97
CA LYS A 909 -3.33 14.03 16.30
C LYS A 909 -3.27 13.00 15.17
N THR A 910 -2.61 11.87 15.41
CA THR A 910 -2.56 10.77 14.44
C THR A 910 -3.70 9.79 14.76
N GLU A 911 -4.66 9.66 13.85
CA GLU A 911 -5.69 8.62 13.90
C GLU A 911 -5.13 7.34 13.25
N TYR A 912 -5.46 6.16 13.78
CA TYR A 912 -5.13 4.86 13.19
C TYR A 912 -6.42 4.10 12.89
N VAL A 913 -6.35 3.14 11.97
CA VAL A 913 -7.39 2.10 11.80
C VAL A 913 -6.77 0.76 12.17
N VAL A 914 -7.51 -0.04 12.93
CA VAL A 914 -7.13 -1.37 13.43
C VAL A 914 -8.25 -2.36 13.13
N ASN A 915 -7.95 -3.65 13.00
CA ASN A 915 -8.95 -4.70 12.77
C ASN A 915 -9.45 -5.32 14.10
N ASP A 916 -10.29 -6.36 14.04
CA ASP A 916 -10.85 -6.97 15.24
C ASP A 916 -9.84 -7.79 16.07
N VAL A 917 -8.81 -8.33 15.43
CA VAL A 917 -7.70 -9.07 16.07
C VAL A 917 -6.92 -8.18 17.07
N TRP A 918 -6.87 -6.87 16.82
CA TRP A 918 -6.34 -5.87 17.75
C TRP A 918 -7.02 -5.89 19.14
N TRP A 919 -8.26 -6.36 19.22
CA TRP A 919 -9.01 -6.41 20.49
C TRP A 919 -8.67 -7.65 21.33
N THR A 920 -8.14 -8.71 20.70
CA THR A 920 -7.92 -10.03 21.31
C THR A 920 -6.55 -10.20 21.95
N GLU A 921 -5.50 -9.50 21.49
CA GLU A 921 -4.11 -9.62 21.99
C GLU A 921 -3.82 -8.95 23.37
N GLY A 922 -4.77 -8.99 24.31
CA GLY A 922 -4.48 -8.80 25.73
C GLY A 922 -3.93 -10.11 26.33
N PRO A 923 -3.04 -10.07 27.35
CA PRO A 923 -2.27 -11.24 27.76
C PRO A 923 -3.14 -12.49 28.00
N GLU A 924 -2.65 -13.59 27.45
CA GLU A 924 -3.13 -14.96 27.58
C GLU A 924 -3.19 -15.36 29.05
N THR A 925 -4.31 -15.97 29.44
CA THR A 925 -4.35 -16.90 30.57
C THR A 925 -4.97 -18.17 30.02
N ASP A 926 -4.22 -19.27 30.11
CA ASP A 926 -4.54 -20.63 29.69
C ASP A 926 -6.04 -20.95 29.78
N ASP A 927 -6.65 -21.23 28.62
CA ASP A 927 -8.02 -21.78 28.49
C ASP A 927 -8.00 -23.33 28.51
N ASP A 928 -7.05 -23.93 29.22
CA ASP A 928 -7.10 -25.35 29.57
C ASP A 928 -7.67 -25.47 30.98
N LEU A 929 -8.99 -25.65 31.11
CA LEU A 929 -9.69 -26.35 32.20
C LEU A 929 -11.20 -26.09 32.12
N TYR A 930 -11.92 -26.74 31.19
CA TYR A 930 -13.32 -27.18 31.39
C TYR A 930 -13.66 -28.30 30.38
N GLU A 931 -13.01 -29.46 30.53
CA GLU A 931 -13.65 -30.75 30.21
C GLU A 931 -14.39 -31.24 31.47
N ASP A 932 -15.62 -31.71 31.25
CA ASP A 932 -16.48 -32.55 32.09
C ASP A 932 -16.87 -32.11 33.51
N GLU A 933 -18.18 -31.90 33.72
CA GLU A 933 -19.00 -32.85 34.48
C GLU A 933 -20.51 -32.53 34.37
N ASP A 934 -21.26 -33.57 34.01
CA ASP A 934 -22.71 -33.70 34.01
C ASP A 934 -23.37 -33.38 35.37
N GLY A 935 -24.66 -33.02 35.34
CA GLY A 935 -25.59 -33.50 36.38
C GLY A 935 -26.75 -32.60 36.81
N GLN A 936 -27.93 -32.93 36.28
CA GLN A 936 -29.31 -32.57 36.68
C GLN A 936 -29.98 -31.35 36.06
#